data_AF-A0A7Y0ZU16-F1
#
_entry.id   AF-A0A7Y0ZU16-F1
#
_cell.length_a   1.000
_cell.length_b   1.000
_cell.length_c   1.000
_cell.angle_alpha   90.00
_cell.angle_beta   90.00
_cell.angle_gamma   90.00
#
_symmetry.space_group_name_H-M   'P 1'
#
loop_
_entity.id
_entity.type
_entity.pdbx_description
1 polymer ?
#
loop_
_entity_poly.entity_id
_entity_poly.type
_entity_poly.pdbx_seq_one_letter_code
_entity_poly.pdbx_strand_id
1 'polypeptide(L)'
;MATDSDDQALIPADNALPVLPYDPPSDEFSAREPDEPRSEGFTLPQVDGSTLTPQSFRQTPFADLPLYLPTLSTPVVSFDGGLNRAALEVNEKGVTCILFSYLNQAENDFIELMLNDERVVFHTVTEDEALKGTQIVLYVPSKHFISEAGNALQAFVTPLGGNTQQTKRFNIKVDIEHPGGRDPIASTWQNENLPKPIFPDDVIQFGVDSDTAGKGVPVIIDYYPVDSSAPVANRRKVRDRIRLSIGGVVVEHRVSEFEAAGTAPITIWVYANTWATVGSGVKICEYNLFDEVGNASLGFSPEQELTVRLDDGAQPLLREAYIDEAEQDPDGNDQLDADGLGGEPATIIVPVRNEGYISGDTIRVRVNGLTAEGIRIITFYDFPVVSPTIVTAKIPWPFADILPLVNGRIQLTYQRIRTGVLPRDSRGANVNIVGTPGEVGLAAPIVEAAMGGTLPDPTVNPFEVLIKTYPGQLSNDRVTLVLEGTFANGRSYYAEYSDMAGIGDIYFDLPNGPGGPIAQLEGGSLITYYKVNNRPPSRRLELSIGETQASLRAPTTRQAVPPNHVFDPLVSKANLNVTVHHHASFVLNAVVTLHFEGSKAGGSNPPIAFLIDSNWLGADLPFTIPRTIVLNNLNGSARLYYTVDAPGQPRQLISHDLVITIGSALELPEPVVLESTPIKPPSLASINPLHVLPPRPAVVTVRVTYAMLASDNVKVHIIGESGTGIGTPNIPMKPGIPDAGEEYITFTTSNVFVGANLGRKCRVFFEVTRDNAITQSRELTLEVEELPEQEFELVSIPEASGGAINTAVANNVRIDKWPFFRAGQPVWIQLLSTTNRDLRLAVGVTSAEFNAGRTLDLIPASYLSGLENNSEVAVKAWVSLDGSNSLETAKYFKVPTYVTRKGSGEIIRHITVGNGPNQIAISRDGNTVCVLNARAYSVSVINFASGAIRTLAYNYVYRLALHPTEPRLFLSANTGLGANYQAPVLNLSTFTFSYPFAFSYSAAYAIGINPTGSRMFIGLLASGSSLAFSVFDTTSGQYVTNFGGTAGPRAIVTNPQGTAIFTTGYNTERYTLSSGVRTHTVVNGAVAQELAHTGFDAPLERLYVSVSGLNKLDIYNTENDSLTFIKSLTGLSDPRGIAFHPTRPLAYVSELAGNRVRVIDMNSETLIGTINGFDQPNGLACTPDGQYLLVCNSGNTTVAVVSI
;
A
#
# COMPACT_ATOMS: atom_id res chain seq x y z
N MET A 1 -57.04 29.85 -24.71
CA MET A 1 -57.81 29.36 -25.87
C MET A 1 -57.56 27.85 -25.86
N ALA A 2 -58.49 27.01 -25.39
CA ALA A 2 -59.81 26.70 -25.98
C ALA A 2 -59.65 25.97 -27.33
N THR A 3 -60.24 24.80 -27.59
CA THR A 3 -61.12 23.89 -26.81
C THR A 3 -61.03 22.47 -27.45
N ASP A 4 -61.65 21.34 -27.04
CA ASP A 4 -62.72 20.90 -26.10
C ASP A 4 -62.48 19.36 -25.84
N SER A 5 -63.11 18.57 -24.93
CA SER A 5 -64.16 18.77 -23.91
C SER A 5 -64.12 17.64 -22.84
N ASP A 6 -64.29 18.01 -21.56
CA ASP A 6 -64.90 17.31 -20.39
C ASP A 6 -64.64 15.83 -20.00
N ASP A 7 -64.64 15.62 -18.68
CA ASP A 7 -64.32 14.38 -17.94
C ASP A 7 -65.20 14.27 -16.66
N GLN A 8 -65.29 13.05 -16.10
CA GLN A 8 -65.87 12.65 -14.79
C GLN A 8 -67.39 12.68 -14.53
N ALA A 9 -67.91 11.51 -14.15
CA ALA A 9 -68.98 11.33 -13.15
C ALA A 9 -68.78 9.98 -12.41
N LEU A 10 -69.33 9.84 -11.19
CA LEU A 10 -68.89 8.83 -10.20
C LEU A 10 -69.82 7.58 -10.04
N ILE A 11 -69.15 6.49 -9.63
CA ILE A 11 -69.57 5.19 -9.04
C ILE A 11 -71.03 5.02 -8.54
N PRO A 12 -71.58 3.78 -8.61
CA PRO A 12 -71.50 2.91 -7.42
C PRO A 12 -71.06 1.46 -7.73
N ALA A 13 -70.77 0.69 -6.67
CA ALA A 13 -70.21 -0.66 -6.75
C ALA A 13 -71.27 -1.77 -6.61
N ASP A 14 -70.95 -2.97 -7.12
CA ASP A 14 -70.97 -4.18 -6.31
C ASP A 14 -69.97 -5.21 -6.87
N ASN A 15 -69.46 -6.14 -6.05
CA ASN A 15 -68.26 -6.92 -6.39
C ASN A 15 -68.47 -8.44 -6.24
N ALA A 16 -68.88 -9.10 -7.32
CA ALA A 16 -69.04 -10.55 -7.40
C ALA A 16 -68.77 -11.08 -8.83
N LEU A 17 -67.56 -11.59 -9.07
CA LEU A 17 -67.24 -12.31 -10.31
C LEU A 17 -67.65 -13.79 -10.19
N PRO A 18 -68.25 -14.40 -11.23
CA PRO A 18 -68.73 -15.78 -11.18
C PRO A 18 -67.58 -16.79 -11.34
N VAL A 19 -67.75 -17.97 -10.73
CA VAL A 19 -66.92 -19.14 -11.02
C VAL A 19 -67.22 -19.61 -12.45
N LEU A 20 -66.20 -19.64 -13.31
CA LEU A 20 -66.25 -20.35 -14.60
C LEU A 20 -65.90 -21.83 -14.38
N PRO A 21 -66.46 -22.76 -15.18
CA PRO A 21 -66.12 -24.18 -15.09
C PRO A 21 -64.67 -24.44 -15.47
N TYR A 22 -64.07 -25.44 -14.83
CA TYR A 22 -62.83 -26.07 -15.30
C TYR A 22 -63.18 -27.03 -16.44
N ASP A 23 -62.93 -26.62 -17.68
CA ASP A 23 -62.76 -27.57 -18.78
C ASP A 23 -61.36 -28.19 -18.67
N PRO A 24 -61.21 -29.53 -18.62
CA PRO A 24 -59.91 -30.17 -18.72
C PRO A 24 -59.35 -29.97 -20.14
N PRO A 25 -58.03 -29.68 -20.29
CA PRO A 25 -57.42 -29.61 -21.61
C PRO A 25 -57.50 -30.97 -22.32
N SER A 26 -57.75 -30.94 -23.63
CA SER A 26 -57.85 -32.11 -24.51
C SER A 26 -56.50 -32.71 -24.85
N ASP A 27 -56.46 -34.03 -25.12
CA ASP A 27 -55.27 -34.82 -25.49
C ASP A 27 -54.67 -34.52 -26.89
N GLU A 28 -54.58 -33.24 -27.28
CA GLU A 28 -53.82 -32.79 -28.46
C GLU A 28 -52.54 -32.07 -28.01
N PHE A 29 -51.47 -32.85 -27.85
CA PHE A 29 -50.13 -32.35 -27.54
C PHE A 29 -49.64 -31.36 -28.62
N SER A 30 -49.52 -30.08 -28.27
CA SER A 30 -48.93 -29.08 -29.16
C SER A 30 -47.41 -29.16 -29.11
N ALA A 31 -46.80 -29.56 -30.22
CA ALA A 31 -45.35 -29.56 -30.39
C ALA A 31 -44.78 -28.14 -30.17
N ARG A 32 -43.83 -28.00 -29.22
CA ARG A 32 -43.23 -26.71 -28.86
C ARG A 32 -42.05 -26.39 -29.79
N GLU A 33 -42.20 -25.39 -30.64
CA GLU A 33 -41.08 -24.78 -31.37
C GLU A 33 -40.16 -23.97 -30.42
N PRO A 34 -38.89 -23.70 -30.78
CA PRO A 34 -37.99 -22.87 -29.97
C PRO A 34 -38.50 -21.45 -29.71
N ASP A 35 -38.06 -20.86 -28.60
CA ASP A 35 -38.36 -19.47 -28.22
C ASP A 35 -37.90 -18.45 -29.28
N GLU A 36 -38.66 -17.35 -29.35
CA GLU A 36 -38.27 -16.16 -30.11
C GLU A 36 -37.07 -15.44 -29.46
N PRO A 37 -36.08 -14.93 -30.23
CA PRO A 37 -34.93 -14.22 -29.69
C PRO A 37 -35.32 -13.03 -28.80
N ARG A 38 -34.80 -13.02 -27.56
CA ARG A 38 -35.15 -12.03 -26.54
C ARG A 38 -34.63 -10.64 -26.92
N SER A 39 -35.51 -9.62 -26.87
CA SER A 39 -35.18 -8.23 -27.23
C SER A 39 -33.93 -7.68 -26.52
N GLU A 40 -33.73 -8.06 -25.25
CA GLU A 40 -32.66 -7.60 -24.38
C GLU A 40 -31.26 -8.14 -24.76
N GLY A 41 -31.18 -9.22 -25.55
CA GLY A 41 -29.93 -9.89 -25.94
C GLY A 41 -29.28 -9.37 -27.22
N PHE A 42 -29.89 -8.39 -27.91
CA PHE A 42 -29.35 -7.84 -29.16
C PHE A 42 -28.36 -6.68 -28.91
N THR A 43 -27.29 -6.60 -29.70
CA THR A 43 -26.34 -5.48 -29.67
C THR A 43 -26.88 -4.15 -30.22
N LEU A 44 -28.15 -4.11 -30.62
CA LEU A 44 -28.90 -2.89 -30.94
C LEU A 44 -30.38 -3.07 -30.56
N PRO A 45 -31.05 -2.02 -30.06
CA PRO A 45 -32.50 -2.02 -29.90
C PRO A 45 -33.22 -2.38 -31.20
N GLN A 46 -34.17 -3.31 -31.12
CA GLN A 46 -35.03 -3.67 -32.25
C GLN A 46 -36.20 -2.68 -32.38
N VAL A 47 -36.95 -2.75 -33.48
CA VAL A 47 -38.17 -1.97 -33.66
C VAL A 47 -39.30 -2.64 -32.88
N ASP A 48 -39.96 -1.89 -31.99
CA ASP A 48 -40.98 -2.42 -31.08
C ASP A 48 -42.12 -3.17 -31.79
N GLY A 49 -42.51 -4.30 -31.21
CA GLY A 49 -43.71 -5.06 -31.59
C GLY A 49 -43.52 -6.14 -32.65
N SER A 50 -42.30 -6.47 -33.07
CA SER A 50 -42.05 -7.60 -33.99
C SER A 50 -41.86 -8.94 -33.25
N THR A 51 -42.70 -9.90 -33.59
CA THR A 51 -42.53 -11.35 -33.37
C THR A 51 -41.33 -11.85 -34.20
N LEU A 52 -40.33 -12.49 -33.57
CA LEU A 52 -39.01 -12.77 -34.16
C LEU A 52 -38.67 -14.27 -34.23
N THR A 53 -38.25 -14.72 -35.41
CA THR A 53 -37.75 -16.08 -35.66
C THR A 53 -36.28 -16.05 -36.10
N PRO A 54 -35.55 -17.18 -36.06
CA PRO A 54 -34.18 -17.25 -36.60
C PRO A 54 -34.02 -16.84 -38.07
N GLN A 55 -35.12 -16.83 -38.85
CA GLN A 55 -35.14 -16.38 -40.25
C GLN A 55 -35.54 -14.91 -40.44
N SER A 56 -35.96 -14.18 -39.39
CA SER A 56 -36.47 -12.80 -39.52
C SER A 56 -35.47 -11.81 -40.13
N PHE A 57 -34.16 -12.11 -40.08
CA PHE A 57 -33.10 -11.27 -40.64
C PHE A 57 -32.65 -11.66 -42.06
N ARG A 58 -33.25 -12.68 -42.70
CA ARG A 58 -32.79 -13.24 -44.00
C ARG A 58 -32.82 -12.23 -45.18
N GLN A 59 -33.50 -11.10 -45.03
CA GLN A 59 -33.54 -10.00 -46.01
C GLN A 59 -32.75 -8.75 -45.56
N THR A 60 -32.14 -8.78 -44.38
CA THR A 60 -31.37 -7.68 -43.80
C THR A 60 -29.96 -7.63 -44.40
N PRO A 61 -29.50 -6.47 -44.91
CA PRO A 61 -28.10 -6.29 -45.32
C PRO A 61 -27.15 -6.52 -44.14
N PHE A 62 -26.00 -7.17 -44.39
CA PHE A 62 -25.04 -7.51 -43.33
C PHE A 62 -24.56 -6.31 -42.50
N ALA A 63 -24.52 -5.11 -43.10
CA ALA A 63 -24.15 -3.88 -42.40
C ALA A 63 -25.17 -3.39 -41.34
N ASP A 64 -26.42 -3.82 -41.44
CA ASP A 64 -27.50 -3.48 -40.52
C ASP A 64 -27.91 -4.67 -39.62
N LEU A 65 -27.27 -5.84 -39.79
CA LEU A 65 -27.50 -7.04 -39.00
C LEU A 65 -27.01 -6.84 -37.55
N PRO A 66 -27.88 -6.99 -36.53
CA PRO A 66 -27.47 -6.99 -35.13
C PRO A 66 -26.87 -8.34 -34.75
N LEU A 67 -26.01 -8.37 -33.73
CA LEU A 67 -25.53 -9.61 -33.11
C LEU A 67 -26.42 -9.94 -31.92
N TYR A 68 -26.65 -11.23 -31.66
CA TYR A 68 -27.45 -11.70 -30.54
C TYR A 68 -26.59 -12.47 -29.54
N LEU A 69 -26.43 -11.92 -28.34
CA LEU A 69 -25.68 -12.50 -27.24
C LEU A 69 -26.71 -12.86 -26.14
N PRO A 70 -27.09 -14.15 -25.95
CA PRO A 70 -28.18 -14.54 -25.05
C PRO A 70 -28.00 -14.19 -23.56
N THR A 71 -26.81 -13.71 -23.19
CA THR A 71 -26.37 -13.34 -21.84
C THR A 71 -25.93 -11.88 -21.71
N LEU A 72 -26.15 -11.06 -22.75
CA LEU A 72 -25.95 -9.60 -22.69
C LEU A 72 -26.95 -8.97 -21.71
N SER A 73 -26.49 -8.11 -20.80
CA SER A 73 -27.36 -7.28 -19.96
C SER A 73 -27.61 -5.92 -20.60
N THR A 74 -28.86 -5.48 -20.60
CA THR A 74 -29.29 -4.19 -21.15
C THR A 74 -30.37 -3.57 -20.25
N PRO A 75 -30.49 -2.22 -20.17
CA PRO A 75 -29.61 -1.21 -20.74
C PRO A 75 -28.39 -0.90 -19.86
N VAL A 76 -27.24 -0.62 -20.49
CA VAL A 76 -26.03 -0.07 -19.86
C VAL A 76 -25.78 1.31 -20.47
N VAL A 77 -25.37 2.32 -19.69
CA VAL A 77 -25.28 3.69 -20.21
C VAL A 77 -23.93 3.94 -20.89
N SER A 78 -23.97 4.58 -22.06
CA SER A 78 -22.81 4.83 -22.96
C SER A 78 -22.19 3.59 -23.61
N PHE A 79 -22.86 2.44 -23.51
CA PHE A 79 -22.48 1.17 -24.14
C PHE A 79 -23.70 0.53 -24.80
N ASP A 80 -23.48 -0.37 -25.76
CA ASP A 80 -24.55 -1.08 -26.47
C ASP A 80 -25.10 -2.28 -25.65
N GLY A 81 -24.39 -2.68 -24.60
CA GLY A 81 -24.80 -3.68 -23.62
C GLY A 81 -23.70 -3.99 -22.61
N GLY A 82 -23.99 -4.90 -21.67
CA GLY A 82 -23.08 -5.33 -20.61
C GLY A 82 -22.85 -6.84 -20.59
N LEU A 83 -21.70 -7.26 -20.05
CA LEU A 83 -21.43 -8.65 -19.65
C LEU A 83 -20.86 -8.62 -18.24
N ASN A 84 -21.55 -9.28 -17.31
CA ASN A 84 -21.11 -9.47 -15.94
C ASN A 84 -20.23 -10.72 -15.81
N ARG A 85 -19.66 -10.96 -14.62
CA ARG A 85 -18.80 -12.13 -14.37
C ARG A 85 -19.46 -13.46 -14.76
N ALA A 86 -20.73 -13.64 -14.38
CA ALA A 86 -21.48 -14.84 -14.70
C ALA A 86 -21.63 -15.05 -16.21
N ALA A 87 -21.83 -14.00 -17.01
CA ALA A 87 -21.91 -14.09 -18.47
C ALA A 87 -20.59 -14.50 -19.15
N LEU A 88 -19.43 -14.33 -18.48
CA LEU A 88 -18.13 -14.81 -18.94
C LEU A 88 -17.80 -16.24 -18.46
N GLU A 89 -18.35 -16.66 -17.31
CA GLU A 89 -18.13 -17.99 -16.71
C GLU A 89 -19.20 -19.03 -17.12
N VAL A 90 -20.32 -18.61 -17.73
CA VAL A 90 -21.47 -19.47 -18.07
C VAL A 90 -21.18 -20.60 -19.06
N ASN A 91 -20.21 -20.47 -19.97
CA ASN A 91 -19.87 -21.52 -20.94
C ASN A 91 -18.36 -21.61 -21.13
N GLU A 92 -17.80 -22.81 -21.06
CA GLU A 92 -16.35 -23.05 -21.12
C GLU A 92 -15.72 -22.66 -22.46
N LYS A 93 -16.50 -22.67 -23.56
CA LYS A 93 -16.06 -22.18 -24.87
C LYS A 93 -16.03 -20.65 -24.93
N GLY A 94 -16.68 -19.96 -23.98
CA GLY A 94 -16.75 -18.51 -23.85
C GLY A 94 -18.14 -17.92 -24.15
N VAL A 95 -18.19 -16.62 -24.37
CA VAL A 95 -19.44 -15.87 -24.56
C VAL A 95 -20.10 -16.25 -25.89
N THR A 96 -21.31 -16.80 -25.82
CA THR A 96 -22.12 -17.18 -26.98
C THR A 96 -22.55 -15.94 -27.78
N CYS A 97 -22.18 -15.89 -29.05
CA CYS A 97 -22.56 -14.85 -30.00
C CYS A 97 -23.23 -15.50 -31.23
N ILE A 98 -24.51 -15.23 -31.44
CA ILE A 98 -25.33 -15.79 -32.50
C ILE A 98 -25.45 -14.78 -33.63
N LEU A 99 -25.18 -15.24 -34.86
CA LEU A 99 -25.33 -14.51 -36.10
C LEU A 99 -26.50 -15.12 -36.88
N PHE A 100 -27.56 -14.34 -37.11
CA PHE A 100 -28.72 -14.78 -37.88
C PHE A 100 -28.45 -14.77 -39.39
N SER A 101 -29.29 -15.49 -40.15
CA SER A 101 -29.22 -15.50 -41.61
C SER A 101 -29.38 -14.09 -42.20
N TYR A 102 -28.68 -13.78 -43.29
CA TYR A 102 -28.58 -12.43 -43.86
C TYR A 102 -28.78 -12.40 -45.38
N LEU A 103 -29.00 -11.19 -45.91
CA LEU A 103 -29.25 -10.97 -47.34
C LEU A 103 -28.07 -11.46 -48.20
N ASN A 104 -28.37 -12.38 -49.12
CA ASN A 104 -27.42 -13.06 -50.01
C ASN A 104 -26.36 -13.97 -49.33
N GLN A 105 -26.64 -14.48 -48.13
CA GLN A 105 -25.82 -15.54 -47.50
C GLN A 105 -25.62 -16.73 -48.46
N ALA A 106 -24.36 -17.12 -48.66
CA ALA A 106 -23.97 -18.19 -49.58
C ALA A 106 -22.99 -19.19 -48.92
N GLU A 107 -22.95 -20.41 -49.47
CA GLU A 107 -21.92 -21.40 -49.12
C GLU A 107 -20.51 -20.84 -49.40
N ASN A 108 -19.57 -21.07 -48.49
CA ASN A 108 -18.20 -20.55 -48.51
C ASN A 108 -18.06 -19.02 -48.30
N ASP A 109 -19.11 -18.33 -47.85
CA ASP A 109 -18.94 -17.02 -47.20
C ASP A 109 -18.03 -17.18 -45.97
N PHE A 110 -16.96 -16.38 -45.87
CA PHE A 110 -16.01 -16.44 -44.75
C PHE A 110 -16.35 -15.37 -43.71
N ILE A 111 -16.81 -15.80 -42.53
CA ILE A 111 -17.20 -14.92 -41.42
C ILE A 111 -16.02 -14.77 -40.46
N GLU A 112 -15.79 -13.55 -39.98
CA GLU A 112 -14.78 -13.24 -38.96
C GLU A 112 -15.43 -12.40 -37.85
N LEU A 113 -15.19 -12.76 -36.59
CA LEU A 113 -15.66 -12.02 -35.43
C LEU A 113 -14.46 -11.32 -34.77
N MET A 114 -14.51 -10.00 -34.76
CA MET A 114 -13.47 -9.13 -34.21
C MET A 114 -13.89 -8.62 -32.83
N LEU A 115 -12.97 -8.68 -31.86
CA LEU A 115 -13.10 -8.08 -30.54
C LEU A 115 -11.87 -7.21 -30.29
N ASN A 116 -12.06 -5.93 -29.96
CA ASN A 116 -10.96 -4.98 -29.71
C ASN A 116 -9.94 -4.91 -30.87
N ASP A 117 -10.45 -5.04 -32.11
CA ASP A 117 -9.67 -5.12 -33.36
C ASP A 117 -8.75 -6.36 -33.49
N GLU A 118 -8.81 -7.32 -32.55
CA GLU A 118 -8.26 -8.68 -32.69
C GLU A 118 -9.33 -9.64 -33.26
N ARG A 119 -8.94 -10.61 -34.10
CA ARG A 119 -9.86 -11.65 -34.57
C ARG A 119 -9.96 -12.81 -33.58
N VAL A 120 -11.11 -12.91 -32.90
CA VAL A 120 -11.37 -13.91 -31.86
C VAL A 120 -12.01 -15.20 -32.37
N VAL A 121 -12.83 -15.13 -33.42
CA VAL A 121 -13.50 -16.31 -34.03
C VAL A 121 -13.55 -16.15 -35.55
N PHE A 122 -13.62 -17.26 -36.28
CA PHE A 122 -13.99 -17.29 -37.70
C PHE A 122 -14.88 -18.50 -37.99
N HIS A 123 -15.64 -18.45 -39.09
CA HIS A 123 -16.50 -19.54 -39.57
C HIS A 123 -16.57 -19.54 -41.10
N THR A 124 -16.78 -20.69 -41.73
CA THR A 124 -17.10 -20.77 -43.17
C THR A 124 -18.54 -21.24 -43.30
N VAL A 125 -19.40 -20.45 -43.96
CA VAL A 125 -20.83 -20.79 -44.11
C VAL A 125 -20.98 -22.09 -44.89
N THR A 126 -21.65 -23.05 -44.27
CA THR A 126 -21.96 -24.37 -44.85
C THR A 126 -23.14 -24.31 -45.81
N GLU A 127 -23.25 -25.29 -46.71
CA GLU A 127 -24.37 -25.41 -47.66
C GLU A 127 -25.72 -25.41 -46.92
N ASP A 128 -25.76 -26.14 -45.80
CA ASP A 128 -26.95 -26.30 -44.96
C ASP A 128 -27.38 -24.97 -44.30
N GLU A 129 -26.42 -24.17 -43.83
CA GLU A 129 -26.67 -22.82 -43.27
C GLU A 129 -27.22 -21.87 -44.35
N ALA A 130 -26.64 -21.86 -45.55
CA ALA A 130 -27.09 -21.00 -46.64
C ALA A 130 -28.49 -21.39 -47.19
N LEU A 131 -28.74 -22.70 -47.38
CA LEU A 131 -30.01 -23.20 -47.90
C LEU A 131 -31.14 -23.08 -46.87
N LYS A 132 -30.93 -23.58 -45.65
CA LYS A 132 -31.98 -23.65 -44.60
C LYS A 132 -32.11 -22.34 -43.82
N GLY A 133 -31.12 -21.45 -43.88
CA GLY A 133 -31.12 -20.18 -43.15
C GLY A 133 -30.99 -20.37 -41.63
N THR A 134 -30.23 -21.38 -41.19
CA THR A 134 -30.02 -21.65 -39.77
C THR A 134 -29.07 -20.62 -39.15
N GLN A 135 -29.28 -20.33 -37.87
CA GLN A 135 -28.42 -19.43 -37.10
C GLN A 135 -27.01 -20.01 -36.92
N ILE A 136 -26.00 -19.14 -37.01
CA ILE A 136 -24.58 -19.50 -36.85
C ILE A 136 -24.19 -19.15 -35.41
N VAL A 137 -23.80 -20.15 -34.63
CA VAL A 137 -23.47 -20.01 -33.20
C VAL A 137 -21.96 -19.97 -33.01
N LEU A 138 -21.44 -18.81 -32.61
CA LEU A 138 -20.03 -18.56 -32.34
C LEU A 138 -19.78 -18.42 -30.83
N TYR A 139 -18.56 -18.70 -30.38
CA TYR A 139 -18.16 -18.57 -28.97
C TYR A 139 -16.89 -17.72 -28.89
N VAL A 140 -16.97 -16.58 -28.23
CA VAL A 140 -15.83 -15.68 -28.02
C VAL A 140 -15.14 -16.09 -26.70
N PRO A 141 -13.92 -16.64 -26.72
CA PRO A 141 -13.30 -17.16 -25.50
C PRO A 141 -13.09 -16.04 -24.47
N SER A 142 -13.63 -16.21 -23.26
CA SER A 142 -13.82 -15.13 -22.27
C SER A 142 -12.54 -14.33 -21.94
N LYS A 143 -11.37 -14.97 -22.08
CA LYS A 143 -10.03 -14.38 -21.93
C LYS A 143 -9.71 -13.18 -22.85
N HIS A 144 -10.43 -12.98 -23.96
CA HIS A 144 -10.19 -11.85 -24.88
C HIS A 144 -10.98 -10.58 -24.49
N PHE A 145 -11.93 -10.69 -23.55
CA PHE A 145 -12.62 -9.53 -23.00
C PHE A 145 -11.78 -8.88 -21.89
N ILE A 146 -11.73 -7.56 -21.89
CA ILE A 146 -11.00 -6.73 -20.93
C ILE A 146 -12.01 -6.19 -19.90
N SER A 147 -11.86 -6.56 -18.62
CA SER A 147 -12.72 -6.00 -17.54
C SER A 147 -12.44 -4.51 -17.30
N GLU A 148 -13.42 -3.81 -16.74
CA GLU A 148 -13.45 -2.34 -16.55
C GLU A 148 -13.36 -1.53 -17.86
N ALA A 149 -13.63 -2.17 -19.01
CA ALA A 149 -13.44 -1.57 -20.32
C ALA A 149 -14.63 -1.74 -21.27
N GLY A 150 -14.71 -0.80 -22.23
CA GLY A 150 -15.55 -0.93 -23.42
C GLY A 150 -14.89 -1.87 -24.42
N ASN A 151 -15.50 -3.02 -24.65
CA ASN A 151 -15.03 -4.06 -25.54
C ASN A 151 -15.74 -3.96 -26.89
N ALA A 152 -14.98 -3.68 -27.94
CA ALA A 152 -15.53 -3.41 -29.27
C ALA A 152 -15.72 -4.69 -30.07
N LEU A 153 -16.95 -5.20 -30.15
CA LEU A 153 -17.34 -6.37 -30.93
C LEU A 153 -17.85 -5.95 -32.32
N GLN A 154 -17.41 -6.64 -33.37
CA GLN A 154 -17.88 -6.40 -34.74
C GLN A 154 -17.73 -7.67 -35.59
N ALA A 155 -18.75 -8.04 -36.36
CA ALA A 155 -18.67 -9.17 -37.30
C ALA A 155 -18.38 -8.70 -38.72
N PHE A 156 -17.67 -9.52 -39.47
CA PHE A 156 -17.28 -9.32 -40.87
C PHE A 156 -17.68 -10.55 -41.68
N VAL A 157 -18.00 -10.35 -42.95
CA VAL A 157 -18.19 -11.44 -43.93
C VAL A 157 -17.45 -11.10 -45.22
N THR A 158 -16.67 -12.06 -45.73
CA THR A 158 -16.01 -11.99 -47.03
C THR A 158 -16.61 -13.06 -47.94
N PRO A 159 -17.54 -12.70 -48.84
CA PRO A 159 -18.11 -13.64 -49.80
C PRO A 159 -17.05 -14.19 -50.76
N LEU A 160 -17.29 -15.38 -51.30
CA LEU A 160 -16.33 -16.08 -52.16
C LEU A 160 -15.99 -15.28 -53.44
N GLY A 161 -14.83 -14.61 -53.43
CA GLY A 161 -14.39 -13.71 -54.50
C GLY A 161 -15.04 -12.32 -54.49
N GLY A 162 -15.78 -11.97 -53.44
CA GLY A 162 -16.38 -10.66 -53.21
C GLY A 162 -15.52 -9.72 -52.36
N ASN A 163 -16.06 -8.52 -52.09
CA ASN A 163 -15.48 -7.59 -51.11
C ASN A 163 -16.04 -7.87 -49.72
N THR A 164 -15.20 -7.72 -48.69
CA THR A 164 -15.60 -7.83 -47.28
C THR A 164 -16.66 -6.79 -46.91
N GLN A 165 -17.69 -7.24 -46.19
CA GLN A 165 -18.71 -6.44 -45.52
C GLN A 165 -18.54 -6.57 -44.01
N GLN A 166 -19.07 -5.61 -43.24
CA GLN A 166 -18.96 -5.57 -41.78
C GLN A 166 -20.29 -5.12 -41.17
N THR A 167 -20.63 -5.62 -39.98
CA THR A 167 -21.72 -5.05 -39.15
C THR A 167 -21.33 -3.65 -38.67
N LYS A 168 -22.25 -2.97 -37.99
CA LYS A 168 -21.88 -1.88 -37.07
C LYS A 168 -20.95 -2.42 -35.98
N ARG A 169 -20.13 -1.54 -35.39
CA ARG A 169 -19.25 -1.83 -34.26
C ARG A 169 -20.00 -1.54 -32.97
N PHE A 170 -20.02 -2.51 -32.05
CA PHE A 170 -20.77 -2.45 -30.79
C PHE A 170 -19.79 -2.42 -29.62
N ASN A 171 -19.96 -1.50 -28.68
CA ASN A 171 -19.11 -1.37 -27.49
C ASN A 171 -19.83 -1.98 -26.28
N ILE A 172 -19.34 -3.12 -25.80
CA ILE A 172 -19.90 -3.87 -24.67
C ILE A 172 -19.11 -3.53 -23.40
N LYS A 173 -19.77 -3.10 -22.32
CA LYS A 173 -19.12 -2.95 -21.02
C LYS A 173 -18.88 -4.32 -20.41
N VAL A 174 -17.64 -4.63 -20.06
CA VAL A 174 -17.30 -5.86 -19.33
C VAL A 174 -16.81 -5.49 -17.95
N ASP A 175 -17.41 -6.12 -16.94
CA ASP A 175 -17.08 -5.92 -15.54
C ASP A 175 -17.23 -7.26 -14.82
N ILE A 176 -16.17 -7.72 -14.14
CA ILE A 176 -16.16 -8.99 -13.40
C ILE A 176 -15.98 -8.78 -11.89
N GLU A 177 -15.90 -7.53 -11.45
CA GLU A 177 -15.50 -7.18 -10.09
C GLU A 177 -16.73 -6.99 -9.19
N HIS A 178 -16.61 -7.40 -7.93
CA HIS A 178 -17.72 -7.30 -6.99
C HIS A 178 -17.77 -5.89 -6.39
N PRO A 179 -18.88 -5.15 -6.46
CA PRO A 179 -19.01 -3.84 -5.81
C PRO A 179 -18.90 -3.99 -4.29
N GLY A 180 -18.15 -3.09 -3.64
CA GLY A 180 -17.75 -3.24 -2.23
C GLY A 180 -16.56 -4.18 -2.00
N GLY A 181 -16.21 -5.03 -2.97
CA GLY A 181 -15.02 -5.88 -2.92
C GLY A 181 -15.16 -7.07 -1.98
N ARG A 182 -14.01 -7.65 -1.60
CA ARG A 182 -13.96 -8.78 -0.67
C ARG A 182 -14.15 -8.32 0.77
N ASP A 183 -14.79 -9.20 1.52
CA ASP A 183 -14.81 -9.21 2.97
C ASP A 183 -13.37 -9.11 3.57
N PRO A 184 -13.09 -8.16 4.49
CA PRO A 184 -11.81 -8.07 5.17
C PRO A 184 -11.54 -9.18 6.20
N ILE A 185 -12.60 -9.79 6.75
CA ILE A 185 -12.55 -10.75 7.86
C ILE A 185 -13.25 -12.03 7.37
N ALA A 186 -12.48 -12.97 6.79
CA ALA A 186 -13.02 -14.20 6.18
C ALA A 186 -13.67 -15.23 7.15
N SER A 187 -14.13 -14.78 8.32
CA SER A 187 -14.96 -15.50 9.30
C SER A 187 -16.25 -14.76 9.68
N THR A 188 -16.45 -13.50 9.27
CA THR A 188 -17.74 -12.78 9.42
C THR A 188 -18.68 -13.11 8.25
N TRP A 189 -19.94 -12.74 8.42
CA TRP A 189 -21.07 -13.04 7.51
C TRP A 189 -21.63 -11.75 6.88
N GLN A 190 -21.01 -10.62 7.20
CA GLN A 190 -21.31 -9.27 6.78
C GLN A 190 -20.04 -8.74 6.13
N ASN A 191 -20.16 -8.03 5.03
CA ASN A 191 -19.01 -7.47 4.34
C ASN A 191 -18.63 -6.15 5.03
N GLU A 192 -17.66 -6.14 5.95
CA GLU A 192 -17.26 -4.90 6.64
C GLU A 192 -16.61 -3.85 5.71
N ASN A 193 -16.31 -4.21 4.46
CA ASN A 193 -15.98 -3.21 3.44
C ASN A 193 -17.21 -2.42 2.94
N LEU A 194 -18.44 -2.86 3.21
CA LEU A 194 -19.62 -2.02 3.11
C LEU A 194 -19.87 -1.31 4.45
N PRO A 195 -19.89 0.04 4.53
CA PRO A 195 -20.19 0.73 5.77
C PRO A 195 -21.64 0.46 6.19
N LYS A 196 -21.84 0.17 7.47
CA LYS A 196 -23.15 0.01 8.13
C LYS A 196 -24.09 1.20 7.84
N PRO A 197 -25.39 0.98 7.53
CA PRO A 197 -26.34 2.08 7.32
C PRO A 197 -26.58 2.86 8.61
N ILE A 198 -26.33 4.17 8.55
CA ILE A 198 -26.41 5.11 9.68
C ILE A 198 -27.79 5.78 9.68
N PHE A 199 -28.39 5.88 10.86
CA PHE A 199 -29.64 6.63 11.10
C PHE A 199 -29.38 7.75 12.12
N PRO A 200 -30.20 8.82 12.15
CA PRO A 200 -30.09 9.88 13.15
C PRO A 200 -30.09 9.36 14.60
N ASP A 201 -29.33 10.01 15.49
CA ASP A 201 -29.17 9.59 16.90
C ASP A 201 -30.50 9.46 17.65
N ASP A 202 -31.48 10.31 17.34
CA ASP A 202 -32.84 10.26 17.91
C ASP A 202 -33.65 9.06 17.37
N VAL A 203 -33.49 8.72 16.10
CA VAL A 203 -34.05 7.49 15.50
C VAL A 203 -33.41 6.23 16.11
N ILE A 204 -32.11 6.25 16.39
CA ILE A 204 -31.41 5.17 17.10
C ILE A 204 -31.89 5.06 18.56
N GLN A 205 -31.96 6.18 19.28
CA GLN A 205 -32.23 6.20 20.72
C GLN A 205 -33.72 5.98 21.07
N PHE A 206 -34.63 6.55 20.27
CA PHE A 206 -36.07 6.53 20.55
C PHE A 206 -36.85 5.63 19.60
N GLY A 207 -36.33 5.36 18.39
CA GLY A 207 -37.01 4.57 17.36
C GLY A 207 -37.83 5.41 16.38
N VAL A 208 -38.30 4.79 15.31
CA VAL A 208 -39.17 5.43 14.30
C VAL A 208 -40.62 5.39 14.80
N ASP A 209 -41.14 6.53 15.26
CA ASP A 209 -42.56 6.69 15.56
C ASP A 209 -43.39 7.17 14.35
N SER A 210 -44.71 7.30 14.52
CA SER A 210 -45.63 7.69 13.43
C SER A 210 -45.35 9.09 12.86
N ASP A 211 -44.96 10.05 13.71
CA ASP A 211 -44.62 11.43 13.32
C ASP A 211 -43.26 11.49 12.60
N THR A 212 -42.31 10.68 13.05
CA THR A 212 -40.97 10.50 12.44
C THR A 212 -41.07 9.82 11.08
N ALA A 213 -41.85 8.74 10.97
CA ALA A 213 -42.16 8.09 9.70
C ALA A 213 -42.89 9.03 8.73
N GLY A 214 -43.78 9.88 9.24
CA GLY A 214 -44.52 10.89 8.47
C GLY A 214 -43.63 11.95 7.82
N LYS A 215 -42.56 12.38 8.51
CA LYS A 215 -41.56 13.34 7.98
C LYS A 215 -40.60 12.71 6.97
N GLY A 216 -40.45 11.40 7.02
CA GLY A 216 -39.43 10.66 6.28
C GLY A 216 -38.12 10.58 7.06
N VAL A 217 -37.49 9.40 7.03
CA VAL A 217 -36.26 9.09 7.75
C VAL A 217 -35.09 9.05 6.77
N PRO A 218 -34.04 9.86 6.95
CA PRO A 218 -32.82 9.75 6.17
C PRO A 218 -31.98 8.57 6.66
N VAL A 219 -31.46 7.78 5.72
CA VAL A 219 -30.51 6.69 5.96
C VAL A 219 -29.23 7.04 5.24
N ILE A 220 -28.15 7.18 5.99
CA ILE A 220 -26.85 7.62 5.51
C ILE A 220 -25.98 6.39 5.24
N ILE A 221 -25.38 6.33 4.05
CA ILE A 221 -24.45 5.29 3.64
C ILE A 221 -23.14 6.00 3.26
N ASP A 222 -22.08 5.73 4.04
CA ASP A 222 -20.76 6.32 3.82
C ASP A 222 -20.09 5.82 2.53
N TYR A 223 -18.87 6.27 2.27
CA TYR A 223 -18.10 5.81 1.12
C TYR A 223 -17.78 4.31 1.22
N TYR A 224 -17.91 3.58 0.11
CA TYR A 224 -17.56 2.17 0.01
C TYR A 224 -16.60 1.88 -1.16
N PRO A 225 -15.65 0.94 -1.00
CA PRO A 225 -15.36 0.18 0.21
C PRO A 225 -14.74 1.02 1.33
N VAL A 226 -14.90 0.54 2.58
CA VAL A 226 -14.30 1.14 3.79
C VAL A 226 -12.77 1.04 3.74
N ASP A 227 -12.22 -0.09 3.28
CA ASP A 227 -10.79 -0.19 3.00
C ASP A 227 -10.41 0.64 1.76
N SER A 228 -9.80 1.79 2.02
CA SER A 228 -9.20 2.66 1.00
C SER A 228 -8.10 1.99 0.14
N SER A 229 -7.54 0.86 0.58
CA SER A 229 -6.54 0.07 -0.16
C SER A 229 -7.16 -0.83 -1.24
N ALA A 230 -8.46 -1.13 -1.13
CA ALA A 230 -9.17 -1.97 -2.08
C ALA A 230 -9.14 -1.39 -3.52
N PRO A 231 -9.13 -2.26 -4.57
CA PRO A 231 -9.01 -1.85 -5.96
C PRO A 231 -10.06 -0.80 -6.38
N VAL A 232 -9.70 0.02 -7.37
CA VAL A 232 -10.57 1.08 -7.91
C VAL A 232 -11.88 0.49 -8.48
N ALA A 233 -11.78 -0.71 -9.05
CA ALA A 233 -12.90 -1.51 -9.56
C ALA A 233 -14.01 -1.81 -8.53
N ASN A 234 -13.67 -1.93 -7.23
CA ASN A 234 -14.65 -2.30 -6.22
C ASN A 234 -15.34 -1.07 -5.56
N ARG A 235 -14.91 0.15 -5.92
CA ARG A 235 -15.42 1.43 -5.40
C ARG A 235 -16.76 1.78 -6.02
N ARG A 236 -17.58 2.56 -5.29
CA ARG A 236 -18.90 3.01 -5.77
C ARG A 236 -18.82 3.64 -7.17
N LYS A 237 -19.51 3.05 -8.15
CA LYS A 237 -19.56 3.51 -9.54
C LYS A 237 -20.87 4.25 -9.80
N VAL A 238 -20.91 4.94 -10.93
CA VAL A 238 -22.16 5.54 -11.45
C VAL A 238 -23.14 4.42 -11.80
N ARG A 239 -24.42 4.59 -11.42
CA ARG A 239 -25.54 3.66 -11.64
C ARG A 239 -25.51 2.35 -10.85
N ASP A 240 -24.56 2.17 -9.92
CA ASP A 240 -24.67 1.16 -8.87
C ASP A 240 -26.04 1.25 -8.17
N ARG A 241 -26.65 0.11 -7.90
CA ARG A 241 -27.94 -0.03 -7.24
C ARG A 241 -27.71 -0.45 -5.79
N ILE A 242 -27.90 0.49 -4.87
CA ILE A 242 -27.90 0.23 -3.43
C ILE A 242 -29.30 -0.29 -3.06
N ARG A 243 -29.37 -1.52 -2.55
CA ARG A 243 -30.62 -2.20 -2.20
C ARG A 243 -30.76 -2.28 -0.68
N LEU A 244 -31.31 -1.22 -0.09
CA LEU A 244 -31.53 -1.10 1.36
C LEU A 244 -32.71 -1.97 1.79
N SER A 245 -32.45 -2.91 2.69
CA SER A 245 -33.40 -3.80 3.37
C SER A 245 -33.73 -3.22 4.76
N ILE A 246 -35.02 -3.09 5.08
CA ILE A 246 -35.51 -2.71 6.41
C ILE A 246 -36.59 -3.72 6.82
N GLY A 247 -36.25 -4.66 7.70
CA GLY A 247 -37.10 -5.84 7.96
C GLY A 247 -37.38 -6.65 6.68
N GLY A 248 -36.49 -6.60 5.69
CA GLY A 248 -36.64 -7.15 4.35
C GLY A 248 -37.59 -6.40 3.41
N VAL A 249 -38.16 -5.25 3.81
CA VAL A 249 -38.79 -4.32 2.86
C VAL A 249 -37.67 -3.56 2.15
N VAL A 250 -37.73 -3.49 0.81
CA VAL A 250 -36.61 -2.98 0.00
C VAL A 250 -36.87 -1.56 -0.47
N VAL A 251 -35.86 -0.71 -0.33
CA VAL A 251 -35.72 0.62 -0.96
C VAL A 251 -34.48 0.58 -1.86
N GLU A 252 -34.64 0.94 -3.13
CA GLU A 252 -33.53 0.99 -4.10
C GLU A 252 -33.10 2.44 -4.37
N HIS A 253 -31.80 2.71 -4.28
CA HIS A 253 -31.18 3.96 -4.73
C HIS A 253 -30.19 3.67 -5.86
N ARG A 254 -30.15 4.53 -6.88
CA ARG A 254 -29.16 4.45 -7.97
C ARG A 254 -28.13 5.56 -7.78
N VAL A 255 -26.86 5.17 -7.62
CA VAL A 255 -25.75 6.11 -7.41
C VAL A 255 -25.63 7.05 -8.62
N SER A 256 -25.74 8.35 -8.36
CA SER A 256 -25.60 9.40 -9.37
C SER A 256 -24.15 9.70 -9.72
N GLU A 257 -23.94 10.43 -10.82
CA GLU A 257 -22.61 10.87 -11.28
C GLU A 257 -21.89 11.75 -10.24
N PHE A 258 -22.63 12.55 -9.47
CA PHE A 258 -22.08 13.37 -8.39
C PHE A 258 -21.67 12.53 -7.17
N GLU A 259 -22.49 11.55 -6.79
CA GLU A 259 -22.18 10.66 -5.67
C GLU A 259 -20.97 9.77 -5.99
N ALA A 260 -20.91 9.15 -7.16
CA ALA A 260 -19.77 8.32 -7.57
C ALA A 260 -18.44 9.10 -7.64
N ALA A 261 -18.46 10.35 -8.11
CA ALA A 261 -17.27 11.18 -8.25
C ALA A 261 -16.71 11.72 -6.92
N GLY A 262 -17.49 11.72 -5.84
CA GLY A 262 -17.10 12.22 -4.52
C GLY A 262 -16.93 11.11 -3.47
N THR A 263 -16.47 11.50 -2.29
CA THR A 263 -16.45 10.64 -1.07
C THR A 263 -17.55 10.98 -0.06
N ALA A 264 -18.42 11.96 -0.36
CA ALA A 264 -19.51 12.38 0.53
C ALA A 264 -20.53 11.24 0.76
N PRO A 265 -21.13 11.09 1.95
CA PRO A 265 -22.13 10.06 2.20
C PRO A 265 -23.38 10.21 1.32
N ILE A 266 -23.98 9.08 0.95
CA ILE A 266 -25.25 8.99 0.20
C ILE A 266 -26.39 9.00 1.22
N THR A 267 -27.48 9.72 0.93
CA THR A 267 -28.65 9.81 1.83
C THR A 267 -29.90 9.26 1.14
N ILE A 268 -30.31 8.05 1.52
CA ILE A 268 -31.55 7.41 1.05
C ILE A 268 -32.70 7.83 1.98
N TRP A 269 -33.77 8.40 1.43
CA TRP A 269 -34.93 8.81 2.23
C TRP A 269 -36.03 7.74 2.24
N VAL A 270 -36.40 7.28 3.43
CA VAL A 270 -37.44 6.27 3.66
C VAL A 270 -38.71 6.96 4.16
N TYR A 271 -39.74 7.01 3.31
CA TYR A 271 -40.97 7.77 3.56
C TYR A 271 -42.11 6.91 4.15
N ALA A 272 -43.16 7.58 4.66
CA ALA A 272 -44.26 6.98 5.41
C ALA A 272 -44.88 5.71 4.80
N ASN A 273 -45.06 5.64 3.47
CA ASN A 273 -45.62 4.46 2.79
C ASN A 273 -44.74 3.21 2.95
N THR A 274 -43.42 3.39 2.93
CA THR A 274 -42.46 2.31 3.18
C THR A 274 -42.50 1.89 4.64
N TRP A 275 -42.52 2.85 5.57
CA TRP A 275 -42.64 2.54 7.01
C TRP A 275 -43.94 1.80 7.34
N ALA A 276 -45.07 2.18 6.76
CA ALA A 276 -46.34 1.45 6.89
C ALA A 276 -46.25 0.00 6.36
N THR A 277 -45.38 -0.26 5.38
CA THR A 277 -45.11 -1.62 4.86
C THR A 277 -44.12 -2.39 5.74
N VAL A 278 -43.20 -1.71 6.43
CA VAL A 278 -42.29 -2.27 7.44
C VAL A 278 -43.05 -2.67 8.72
N GLY A 279 -44.03 -1.85 9.12
CA GLY A 279 -44.85 -2.01 10.34
C GLY A 279 -44.07 -1.82 11.66
N SER A 280 -44.78 -1.74 12.78
CA SER A 280 -44.14 -1.67 14.10
C SER A 280 -43.32 -2.94 14.46
N GLY A 281 -42.45 -2.83 15.46
CA GLY A 281 -41.59 -3.91 15.96
C GLY A 281 -40.10 -3.60 15.91
N VAL A 282 -39.26 -4.56 16.28
CA VAL A 282 -37.80 -4.49 16.08
C VAL A 282 -37.49 -4.92 14.64
N LYS A 283 -36.60 -4.20 13.94
CA LYS A 283 -36.25 -4.39 12.53
C LYS A 283 -34.74 -4.36 12.35
N ILE A 284 -34.23 -5.24 11.49
CA ILE A 284 -32.85 -5.17 11.01
C ILE A 284 -32.78 -4.33 9.74
N CYS A 285 -31.77 -3.47 9.64
CA CYS A 285 -31.49 -2.61 8.51
C CYS A 285 -30.08 -2.88 7.97
N GLU A 286 -29.98 -3.20 6.69
CA GLU A 286 -28.79 -3.69 5.99
C GLU A 286 -28.93 -3.41 4.49
N TYR A 287 -27.87 -3.46 3.69
CA TYR A 287 -28.00 -3.37 2.23
C TYR A 287 -26.99 -4.26 1.51
N ASN A 288 -27.33 -4.63 0.28
CA ASN A 288 -26.37 -5.16 -0.69
C ASN A 288 -26.33 -4.28 -1.94
N LEU A 289 -25.28 -4.46 -2.76
CA LEU A 289 -25.04 -3.68 -3.96
C LEU A 289 -25.21 -4.54 -5.21
N PHE A 290 -25.60 -3.91 -6.31
CA PHE A 290 -25.44 -4.44 -7.67
C PHE A 290 -24.80 -3.36 -8.54
N ASP A 291 -23.81 -3.70 -9.35
CA ASP A 291 -23.24 -2.78 -10.33
C ASP A 291 -24.16 -2.57 -11.56
N GLU A 292 -23.68 -1.81 -12.54
CA GLU A 292 -24.44 -1.51 -13.77
C GLU A 292 -24.62 -2.71 -14.72
N VAL A 293 -23.75 -3.73 -14.67
CA VAL A 293 -23.87 -4.93 -15.56
C VAL A 293 -24.58 -6.10 -14.88
N GLY A 294 -24.68 -6.10 -13.54
CA GLY A 294 -25.36 -7.09 -12.72
C GLY A 294 -24.47 -7.94 -11.79
N ASN A 295 -23.23 -7.53 -11.47
CA ASN A 295 -22.46 -8.19 -10.40
C ASN A 295 -22.98 -7.73 -9.03
N ALA A 296 -23.20 -8.67 -8.11
CA ALA A 296 -23.62 -8.37 -6.74
C ALA A 296 -22.42 -8.21 -5.79
N SER A 297 -22.59 -7.43 -4.71
CA SER A 297 -21.63 -7.43 -3.60
C SER A 297 -21.51 -8.81 -2.96
N LEU A 298 -20.31 -9.14 -2.47
CA LEU A 298 -20.08 -10.36 -1.69
C LEU A 298 -20.68 -10.16 -0.30
N GLY A 299 -21.96 -10.52 -0.12
CA GLY A 299 -22.68 -10.33 1.14
C GLY A 299 -23.36 -8.95 1.31
N PHE A 300 -23.87 -8.72 2.52
CA PHE A 300 -24.58 -7.51 2.96
C PHE A 300 -23.71 -6.65 3.89
N SER A 301 -24.03 -5.37 4.03
CA SER A 301 -23.43 -4.46 5.01
C SER A 301 -23.65 -4.91 6.46
N PRO A 302 -22.76 -4.55 7.42
CA PRO A 302 -23.01 -4.79 8.83
C PRO A 302 -24.30 -4.14 9.33
N GLU A 303 -25.03 -4.83 10.19
CA GLU A 303 -26.44 -4.53 10.46
C GLU A 303 -26.68 -3.35 11.42
N GLN A 304 -27.81 -2.66 11.24
CA GLN A 304 -28.37 -1.71 12.20
C GLN A 304 -29.77 -2.14 12.68
N GLU A 305 -29.91 -2.45 13.96
CA GLU A 305 -31.23 -2.67 14.58
C GLU A 305 -31.96 -1.34 14.78
N LEU A 306 -33.28 -1.31 14.54
CA LEU A 306 -34.17 -0.20 14.88
C LEU A 306 -35.46 -0.71 15.56
N THR A 307 -36.01 0.08 16.48
CA THR A 307 -37.39 -0.09 16.94
C THR A 307 -38.33 0.83 16.17
N VAL A 308 -39.48 0.31 15.72
CA VAL A 308 -40.52 1.04 14.97
C VAL A 308 -41.84 0.98 15.74
N ARG A 309 -42.58 2.11 15.84
CA ARG A 309 -43.83 2.26 16.61
C ARG A 309 -44.80 3.25 15.93
N LEU A 310 -45.59 2.80 14.96
CA LEU A 310 -46.35 3.67 14.06
C LEU A 310 -47.76 4.07 14.57
N ASP A 311 -48.07 3.80 15.85
CA ASP A 311 -49.41 3.92 16.44
C ASP A 311 -50.52 3.14 15.70
N ASP A 312 -50.11 2.07 15.01
CA ASP A 312 -50.93 1.12 14.23
C ASP A 312 -51.85 0.21 15.08
N GLY A 313 -51.95 0.47 16.39
CA GLY A 313 -52.73 -0.31 17.34
C GLY A 313 -51.99 -1.49 17.97
N ALA A 314 -50.69 -1.69 17.68
CA ALA A 314 -49.87 -2.74 18.28
C ALA A 314 -49.88 -2.67 19.82
N GLN A 315 -50.22 -3.80 20.46
CA GLN A 315 -49.99 -4.01 21.90
C GLN A 315 -48.49 -4.19 22.15
N PRO A 316 -47.94 -3.86 23.34
CA PRO A 316 -46.52 -4.02 23.65
C PRO A 316 -46.02 -5.41 23.30
N LEU A 317 -44.89 -5.52 22.59
CA LEU A 317 -44.42 -6.79 22.02
C LEU A 317 -44.37 -7.92 23.07
N LEU A 318 -44.74 -9.13 22.64
CA LEU A 318 -44.48 -10.37 23.38
C LEU A 318 -42.95 -10.59 23.45
N ARG A 319 -42.46 -11.39 24.40
CA ARG A 319 -41.03 -11.80 24.43
C ARG A 319 -40.60 -12.48 23.13
N GLU A 320 -39.30 -12.56 22.88
CA GLU A 320 -38.79 -13.30 21.72
C GLU A 320 -39.02 -14.83 21.87
N ALA A 321 -39.06 -15.51 20.73
CA ALA A 321 -38.93 -16.96 20.66
C ALA A 321 -37.49 -17.32 20.35
N TYR A 322 -37.05 -18.52 20.72
CA TYR A 322 -35.72 -19.05 20.41
C TYR A 322 -35.83 -20.45 19.80
N ILE A 323 -34.71 -21.01 19.35
CA ILE A 323 -34.61 -22.40 18.89
C ILE A 323 -33.92 -23.20 19.99
N ASP A 324 -34.51 -24.34 20.40
CA ASP A 324 -34.06 -25.14 21.55
C ASP A 324 -32.70 -25.82 21.30
N GLU A 325 -32.35 -25.99 20.02
CA GLU A 325 -31.13 -26.62 19.51
C GLU A 325 -30.09 -25.59 19.00
N ALA A 326 -30.29 -24.29 19.24
CA ALA A 326 -29.31 -23.26 18.90
C ALA A 326 -28.32 -23.03 20.06
N GLU A 327 -27.03 -22.92 19.74
CA GLU A 327 -25.95 -22.55 20.66
C GLU A 327 -25.47 -21.13 20.38
N GLN A 328 -24.67 -20.52 21.28
CA GLN A 328 -24.09 -19.20 21.03
C GLN A 328 -22.70 -19.29 20.42
N ASP A 329 -22.47 -18.51 19.37
CA ASP A 329 -21.17 -18.38 18.71
C ASP A 329 -20.15 -17.61 19.60
N PRO A 330 -18.85 -17.55 19.24
CA PRO A 330 -17.83 -16.87 20.04
C PRO A 330 -18.06 -15.37 20.27
N ASP A 331 -18.87 -14.71 19.44
CA ASP A 331 -19.21 -13.29 19.50
C ASP A 331 -20.55 -13.03 20.24
N GLY A 332 -21.30 -14.09 20.51
CA GLY A 332 -22.52 -14.10 21.34
C GLY A 332 -23.84 -14.13 20.56
N ASN A 333 -23.83 -14.45 19.27
CA ASN A 333 -25.05 -14.61 18.47
C ASN A 333 -25.61 -16.03 18.59
N ASP A 334 -26.93 -16.16 18.56
CA ASP A 334 -27.59 -17.47 18.53
C ASP A 334 -27.41 -18.13 17.14
N GLN A 335 -26.99 -19.39 17.13
CA GLN A 335 -26.56 -20.14 15.94
C GLN A 335 -27.10 -21.57 15.97
N LEU A 336 -27.77 -22.00 14.90
CA LEU A 336 -28.24 -23.38 14.70
C LEU A 336 -27.32 -24.12 13.73
N ASP A 337 -26.79 -25.28 14.14
CA ASP A 337 -26.05 -26.18 13.26
C ASP A 337 -26.97 -27.20 12.58
N ALA A 338 -27.19 -27.02 11.28
CA ALA A 338 -28.02 -27.91 10.47
C ALA A 338 -27.37 -29.28 10.21
N ASP A 339 -26.03 -29.38 10.17
CA ASP A 339 -25.36 -30.69 10.09
C ASP A 339 -25.54 -31.45 11.41
N GLY A 340 -25.47 -30.72 12.53
CA GLY A 340 -25.73 -31.22 13.89
C GLY A 340 -27.14 -31.78 14.11
N LEU A 341 -28.15 -31.33 13.37
CA LEU A 341 -29.52 -31.87 13.42
C LEU A 341 -29.66 -33.27 12.79
N GLY A 342 -28.72 -33.70 11.95
CA GLY A 342 -28.70 -35.05 11.35
C GLY A 342 -29.91 -35.42 10.49
N GLY A 343 -30.72 -34.44 10.06
CA GLY A 343 -31.96 -34.63 9.29
C GLY A 343 -33.26 -34.49 10.09
N GLU A 344 -33.19 -34.35 11.42
CA GLU A 344 -34.37 -34.15 12.28
C GLU A 344 -34.82 -32.66 12.30
N PRO A 345 -36.10 -32.36 12.60
CA PRO A 345 -36.58 -30.99 12.72
C PRO A 345 -36.08 -30.29 13.99
N ALA A 346 -35.79 -29.00 13.89
CA ALA A 346 -35.50 -28.16 15.06
C ALA A 346 -36.81 -27.76 15.80
N THR A 347 -36.68 -27.21 17.01
CA THR A 347 -37.80 -26.85 17.89
C THR A 347 -37.81 -25.35 18.19
N ILE A 348 -38.79 -24.64 17.63
CA ILE A 348 -39.07 -23.25 18.00
C ILE A 348 -39.80 -23.21 19.35
N ILE A 349 -39.25 -22.45 20.30
CA ILE A 349 -39.75 -22.28 21.66
C ILE A 349 -40.38 -20.90 21.83
N VAL A 350 -41.70 -20.87 22.07
CA VAL A 350 -42.46 -19.62 22.26
C VAL A 350 -42.87 -19.45 23.73
N PRO A 351 -42.53 -18.34 24.41
CA PRO A 351 -43.03 -18.03 25.76
C PRO A 351 -44.55 -17.82 25.80
N VAL A 352 -45.24 -18.54 26.71
CA VAL A 352 -46.71 -18.47 26.86
C VAL A 352 -47.11 -17.98 28.26
N ARG A 353 -46.47 -18.50 29.32
CA ARG A 353 -46.78 -18.09 30.69
C ARG A 353 -46.44 -16.62 30.92
N ASN A 354 -47.39 -15.92 31.54
CA ASN A 354 -47.40 -14.48 31.84
C ASN A 354 -47.57 -13.53 30.64
N GLU A 355 -47.67 -14.05 29.41
CA GLU A 355 -47.81 -13.21 28.20
C GLU A 355 -49.27 -12.80 27.86
N GLY A 356 -50.26 -13.29 28.61
CA GLY A 356 -51.68 -12.93 28.45
C GLY A 356 -52.46 -13.76 27.43
N TYR A 357 -51.98 -14.97 27.14
CA TYR A 357 -52.70 -15.98 26.34
C TYR A 357 -53.93 -16.54 27.05
N ILE A 358 -54.92 -16.98 26.28
CA ILE A 358 -56.10 -17.73 26.72
C ILE A 358 -56.30 -19.00 25.87
N SER A 359 -57.13 -19.93 26.34
CA SER A 359 -57.53 -21.09 25.54
C SER A 359 -58.30 -20.61 24.30
N GLY A 360 -57.87 -21.02 23.11
CA GLY A 360 -58.43 -20.58 21.82
C GLY A 360 -57.68 -19.43 21.12
N ASP A 361 -56.57 -18.95 21.68
CA ASP A 361 -55.60 -18.15 20.91
C ASP A 361 -54.79 -19.04 19.95
N THR A 362 -54.32 -18.49 18.83
CA THR A 362 -53.32 -19.13 17.97
C THR A 362 -52.00 -18.36 18.05
N ILE A 363 -50.89 -19.07 18.25
CA ILE A 363 -49.54 -18.58 18.04
C ILE A 363 -49.20 -18.82 16.57
N ARG A 364 -49.07 -17.76 15.77
CA ARG A 364 -48.53 -17.84 14.41
C ARG A 364 -47.07 -17.44 14.44
N VAL A 365 -46.17 -18.41 14.35
CA VAL A 365 -44.74 -18.15 14.12
C VAL A 365 -44.54 -17.74 12.66
N ARG A 366 -43.59 -16.83 12.43
CA ARG A 366 -43.04 -16.46 11.14
C ARG A 366 -41.53 -16.65 11.20
N VAL A 367 -41.00 -17.54 10.36
CA VAL A 367 -39.56 -17.58 10.06
C VAL A 367 -39.35 -16.72 8.83
N ASN A 368 -38.52 -15.69 8.98
CA ASN A 368 -38.14 -14.77 7.92
C ASN A 368 -36.66 -14.95 7.60
N GLY A 369 -36.36 -15.88 6.68
CA GLY A 369 -35.00 -16.24 6.28
C GLY A 369 -34.46 -15.48 5.09
N LEU A 370 -33.14 -15.36 5.04
CA LEU A 370 -32.34 -14.84 3.94
C LEU A 370 -31.26 -15.87 3.63
N THR A 371 -31.21 -16.40 2.40
CA THR A 371 -30.19 -17.36 1.96
C THR A 371 -28.83 -16.68 1.79
N ALA A 372 -27.76 -17.46 1.65
CA ALA A 372 -26.41 -16.96 1.35
C ALA A 372 -26.36 -16.07 0.09
N GLU A 373 -27.22 -16.34 -0.90
CA GLU A 373 -27.37 -15.59 -2.15
C GLU A 373 -28.31 -14.37 -2.02
N GLY A 374 -28.78 -14.05 -0.82
CA GLY A 374 -29.68 -12.92 -0.56
C GLY A 374 -31.13 -13.14 -1.00
N ILE A 375 -31.55 -14.39 -1.22
CA ILE A 375 -32.93 -14.75 -1.54
C ILE A 375 -33.76 -14.76 -0.24
N ARG A 376 -34.91 -14.10 -0.23
CA ARG A 376 -35.79 -14.04 0.96
C ARG A 376 -36.80 -15.18 0.95
N ILE A 377 -36.81 -15.99 2.00
CA ILE A 377 -37.77 -17.08 2.24
C ILE A 377 -38.60 -16.72 3.48
N ILE A 378 -39.92 -16.86 3.41
CA ILE A 378 -40.82 -16.62 4.56
C ILE A 378 -41.73 -17.83 4.72
N THR A 379 -41.63 -18.52 5.85
CA THR A 379 -42.54 -19.61 6.24
C THR A 379 -43.31 -19.25 7.52
N PHE A 380 -44.44 -19.92 7.74
CA PHE A 380 -45.32 -19.67 8.88
C PHE A 380 -45.75 -20.99 9.52
N TYR A 381 -45.77 -21.05 10.85
CA TYR A 381 -46.13 -22.24 11.61
C TYR A 381 -47.15 -21.87 12.70
N ASP A 382 -48.36 -22.44 12.63
CA ASP A 382 -49.45 -22.16 13.57
C ASP A 382 -49.53 -23.19 14.69
N PHE A 383 -49.63 -22.72 15.94
CA PHE A 383 -49.81 -23.53 17.13
C PHE A 383 -51.03 -23.06 17.95
N PRO A 384 -52.08 -23.89 18.13
CA PRO A 384 -53.26 -23.53 18.89
C PRO A 384 -53.03 -23.65 20.40
N VAL A 385 -53.29 -22.57 21.14
CA VAL A 385 -53.16 -22.55 22.61
C VAL A 385 -54.40 -23.20 23.23
N VAL A 386 -54.29 -24.50 23.52
CA VAL A 386 -55.37 -25.27 24.16
C VAL A 386 -55.48 -25.01 25.68
N SER A 387 -54.39 -24.60 26.35
CA SER A 387 -54.39 -24.26 27.77
C SER A 387 -53.44 -23.09 28.08
N PRO A 388 -53.88 -22.07 28.87
CA PRO A 388 -53.03 -20.96 29.28
C PRO A 388 -52.05 -21.30 30.42
N THR A 389 -52.03 -22.55 30.91
CA THR A 389 -51.14 -22.96 32.01
C THR A 389 -49.75 -23.41 31.56
N ILE A 390 -49.54 -23.66 30.26
CA ILE A 390 -48.24 -24.07 29.70
C ILE A 390 -47.19 -22.96 29.88
N VAL A 391 -45.92 -23.34 30.04
CA VAL A 391 -44.82 -22.37 30.24
C VAL A 391 -44.40 -21.79 28.90
N THR A 392 -44.14 -22.70 27.95
CA THR A 392 -43.82 -22.43 26.54
C THR A 392 -44.68 -23.30 25.64
N ALA A 393 -44.80 -22.92 24.37
CA ALA A 393 -45.16 -23.83 23.29
C ALA A 393 -43.89 -24.33 22.59
N LYS A 394 -43.89 -25.59 22.17
CA LYS A 394 -42.85 -26.19 21.32
C LYS A 394 -43.43 -26.42 19.93
N ILE A 395 -42.78 -25.86 18.91
CA ILE A 395 -43.28 -25.81 17.53
C ILE A 395 -42.20 -26.38 16.62
N PRO A 396 -42.41 -27.56 15.99
CA PRO A 396 -41.41 -28.15 15.10
C PRO A 396 -41.16 -27.27 13.86
N TRP A 397 -39.89 -27.08 13.52
CA TRP A 397 -39.42 -26.44 12.30
C TRP A 397 -38.82 -27.52 11.38
N PRO A 398 -39.47 -27.88 10.25
CA PRO A 398 -39.02 -28.98 9.40
C PRO A 398 -37.60 -28.80 8.84
N PHE A 399 -36.78 -29.86 8.87
CA PHE A 399 -35.41 -29.82 8.34
C PHE A 399 -35.32 -29.35 6.87
N ALA A 400 -36.30 -29.71 6.05
CA ALA A 400 -36.40 -29.27 4.65
C ALA A 400 -36.64 -27.75 4.50
N ASP A 401 -37.17 -27.07 5.52
CA ASP A 401 -37.31 -25.61 5.56
C ASP A 401 -36.05 -24.91 6.11
N ILE A 402 -35.16 -25.66 6.78
CA ILE A 402 -33.88 -25.18 7.33
C ILE A 402 -32.77 -25.23 6.26
N LEU A 403 -32.70 -26.32 5.49
CA LEU A 403 -31.66 -26.55 4.47
C LEU A 403 -31.43 -25.38 3.49
N PRO A 404 -32.47 -24.72 2.92
CA PRO A 404 -32.27 -23.60 2.00
C PRO A 404 -31.70 -22.33 2.66
N LEU A 405 -31.61 -22.31 4.00
CA LEU A 405 -31.19 -21.16 4.80
C LEU A 405 -29.81 -21.36 5.42
N VAL A 406 -29.14 -22.49 5.18
CA VAL A 406 -27.75 -22.77 5.60
C VAL A 406 -26.78 -21.77 4.96
N ASN A 407 -25.84 -21.26 5.75
CA ASN A 407 -24.99 -20.09 5.46
C ASN A 407 -25.78 -18.80 5.19
N GLY A 408 -27.03 -18.78 5.66
CA GLY A 408 -27.93 -17.64 5.71
C GLY A 408 -28.42 -17.37 7.14
N ARG A 409 -29.33 -16.41 7.27
CA ARG A 409 -29.80 -15.91 8.57
C ARG A 409 -31.31 -15.84 8.62
N ILE A 410 -31.89 -16.17 9.77
CA ILE A 410 -33.32 -16.00 10.01
C ILE A 410 -33.57 -14.88 11.01
N GLN A 411 -34.72 -14.21 10.83
CA GLN A 411 -35.42 -13.51 11.90
C GLN A 411 -36.68 -14.30 12.26
N LEU A 412 -36.77 -14.71 13.51
CA LEU A 412 -37.87 -15.47 14.10
C LEU A 412 -38.81 -14.52 14.85
N THR A 413 -40.03 -14.33 14.36
CA THR A 413 -41.09 -13.59 15.08
C THR A 413 -42.34 -14.44 15.24
N TYR A 414 -43.27 -14.03 16.10
CA TYR A 414 -44.57 -14.66 16.21
C TYR A 414 -45.68 -13.67 16.56
N GLN A 415 -46.93 -14.04 16.27
CA GLN A 415 -48.13 -13.29 16.62
C GLN A 415 -49.06 -14.12 17.49
N ARG A 416 -49.66 -13.50 18.52
CA ARG A 416 -50.90 -13.99 19.15
C ARG A 416 -52.10 -13.50 18.35
N ILE A 417 -52.68 -14.38 17.56
CA ILE A 417 -53.97 -14.20 16.89
C ILE A 417 -55.09 -14.56 17.88
N ARG A 418 -56.10 -13.68 18.02
CA ARG A 418 -57.28 -13.89 18.86
C ARG A 418 -58.52 -13.36 18.14
N THR A 419 -59.58 -14.17 18.03
CA THR A 419 -60.82 -13.80 17.34
C THR A 419 -61.40 -12.48 17.88
N GLY A 420 -61.63 -11.52 16.99
CA GLY A 420 -62.19 -10.20 17.35
C GLY A 420 -61.20 -9.20 17.97
N VAL A 421 -59.90 -9.51 17.99
CA VAL A 421 -58.84 -8.61 18.48
C VAL A 421 -57.73 -8.53 17.43
N LEU A 422 -57.08 -7.37 17.30
CA LEU A 422 -55.90 -7.26 16.44
C LEU A 422 -54.79 -8.24 16.88
N PRO A 423 -54.00 -8.80 15.94
CA PRO A 423 -52.81 -9.56 16.28
C PRO A 423 -51.88 -8.77 17.20
N ARG A 424 -51.13 -9.49 18.04
CA ARG A 424 -50.05 -8.91 18.86
C ARG A 424 -48.76 -9.63 18.53
N ASP A 425 -47.80 -8.90 18.00
CA ASP A 425 -46.47 -9.38 17.63
C ASP A 425 -45.55 -9.62 18.83
N SER A 426 -44.48 -10.38 18.59
CA SER A 426 -43.35 -10.58 19.46
C SER A 426 -42.18 -9.64 19.14
N ARG A 427 -41.18 -9.64 20.01
CA ARG A 427 -39.80 -9.32 19.61
C ARG A 427 -39.31 -10.36 18.60
N GLY A 428 -38.42 -9.95 17.71
CA GLY A 428 -37.68 -10.88 16.87
C GLY A 428 -36.44 -11.39 17.60
N ALA A 429 -36.17 -12.69 17.50
CA ALA A 429 -34.81 -13.20 17.65
C ALA A 429 -34.19 -13.36 16.27
N ASN A 430 -32.88 -13.18 16.14
CA ASN A 430 -32.14 -13.49 14.93
C ASN A 430 -31.30 -14.74 15.20
N VAL A 431 -31.28 -15.70 14.26
CA VAL A 431 -30.47 -16.92 14.39
C VAL A 431 -29.70 -17.15 13.08
N ASN A 432 -28.40 -17.40 13.21
CA ASN A 432 -27.53 -17.77 12.08
C ASN A 432 -27.66 -19.29 11.83
N ILE A 433 -27.75 -19.74 10.58
CA ILE A 433 -27.87 -21.18 10.27
C ILE A 433 -26.55 -21.67 9.65
N VAL A 434 -25.78 -22.46 10.38
CA VAL A 434 -24.52 -23.07 9.90
C VAL A 434 -24.74 -24.50 9.41
N GLY A 435 -23.76 -25.01 8.67
CA GLY A 435 -23.73 -26.40 8.20
C GLY A 435 -23.14 -26.50 6.79
N THR A 436 -23.16 -27.71 6.24
CA THR A 436 -22.84 -27.96 4.84
C THR A 436 -24.06 -27.53 4.00
N PRO A 437 -23.93 -26.52 3.12
CA PRO A 437 -25.09 -25.99 2.40
C PRO A 437 -25.64 -27.05 1.42
N GLY A 438 -26.83 -27.56 1.72
CA GLY A 438 -27.48 -28.63 0.97
C GLY A 438 -27.88 -28.18 -0.44
N GLU A 439 -27.08 -28.56 -1.44
CA GLU A 439 -27.26 -28.35 -2.90
C GLU A 439 -28.07 -27.10 -3.30
N VAL A 440 -27.65 -25.93 -2.84
CA VAL A 440 -28.42 -24.68 -2.95
C VAL A 440 -28.61 -24.24 -4.41
N GLY A 441 -29.77 -23.65 -4.69
CA GLY A 441 -30.17 -23.15 -6.01
C GLY A 441 -31.33 -23.95 -6.62
N LEU A 442 -31.74 -23.56 -7.83
CA LEU A 442 -32.74 -24.30 -8.59
C LEU A 442 -32.14 -25.65 -9.03
N ALA A 443 -32.84 -26.76 -8.76
CA ALA A 443 -32.40 -28.11 -9.09
C ALA A 443 -32.19 -28.29 -10.60
N ALA A 444 -31.39 -29.28 -11.01
CA ALA A 444 -31.25 -29.57 -12.44
C ALA A 444 -32.59 -30.07 -13.03
N PRO A 445 -32.89 -29.77 -14.31
CA PRO A 445 -34.01 -30.39 -15.00
C PRO A 445 -33.81 -31.91 -15.09
N ILE A 446 -34.91 -32.64 -15.23
CA ILE A 446 -34.96 -34.11 -15.32
C ILE A 446 -35.33 -34.50 -16.75
N VAL A 447 -34.63 -35.48 -17.31
CA VAL A 447 -35.01 -36.14 -18.58
C VAL A 447 -35.18 -37.62 -18.26
N GLU A 448 -36.41 -38.09 -18.12
CA GLU A 448 -36.68 -39.45 -17.62
C GLU A 448 -36.18 -40.55 -18.58
N ALA A 449 -36.11 -40.24 -19.88
CA ALA A 449 -35.49 -41.10 -20.89
C ALA A 449 -33.96 -41.24 -20.72
N ALA A 450 -33.29 -40.37 -19.95
CA ALA A 450 -31.85 -40.40 -19.77
C ALA A 450 -31.42 -41.17 -18.51
N MET A 451 -30.89 -42.37 -18.70
CA MET A 451 -30.43 -43.24 -17.61
C MET A 451 -28.96 -42.98 -17.31
N GLY A 452 -28.65 -42.54 -16.08
CA GLY A 452 -27.27 -42.35 -15.62
C GLY A 452 -26.46 -41.31 -16.40
N GLY A 453 -27.10 -40.23 -16.88
CA GLY A 453 -26.44 -39.20 -17.70
C GLY A 453 -26.26 -39.57 -19.17
N THR A 454 -26.91 -40.63 -19.65
CA THR A 454 -26.93 -41.01 -21.08
C THR A 454 -28.37 -41.13 -21.57
N LEU A 455 -28.68 -40.54 -22.72
CA LEU A 455 -29.94 -40.71 -23.45
C LEU A 455 -29.76 -41.84 -24.49
N PRO A 456 -30.14 -43.10 -24.22
CA PRO A 456 -29.78 -44.23 -25.08
C PRO A 456 -30.52 -44.25 -26.42
N ASP A 457 -31.77 -43.76 -26.48
CA ASP A 457 -32.49 -43.52 -27.74
C ASP A 457 -32.51 -42.01 -28.03
N PRO A 458 -31.64 -41.51 -28.92
CA PRO A 458 -31.61 -40.10 -29.28
C PRO A 458 -32.83 -39.70 -30.14
N THR A 459 -33.64 -40.66 -30.60
CA THR A 459 -34.78 -40.48 -31.52
C THR A 459 -36.13 -40.36 -30.82
N VAL A 460 -36.16 -40.47 -29.49
CA VAL A 460 -37.38 -40.33 -28.66
C VAL A 460 -38.17 -39.06 -29.01
N ASN A 461 -39.49 -39.17 -29.15
CA ASN A 461 -40.36 -38.06 -29.56
C ASN A 461 -41.74 -38.15 -28.85
N PRO A 462 -42.16 -37.12 -28.08
CA PRO A 462 -41.39 -35.92 -27.73
C PRO A 462 -40.11 -36.24 -26.94
N PHE A 463 -39.16 -35.32 -26.94
CA PHE A 463 -38.07 -35.29 -25.98
C PHE A 463 -38.54 -34.50 -24.76
N GLU A 464 -38.98 -35.24 -23.74
CA GLU A 464 -39.62 -34.68 -22.53
C GLU A 464 -38.57 -34.19 -21.54
N VAL A 465 -38.71 -32.93 -21.09
CA VAL A 465 -37.88 -32.35 -20.02
C VAL A 465 -38.77 -31.85 -18.88
N LEU A 466 -38.57 -32.39 -17.69
CA LEU A 466 -39.36 -32.16 -16.48
C LEU A 466 -38.61 -31.25 -15.51
N ILE A 467 -39.27 -30.19 -15.05
CA ILE A 467 -38.80 -29.33 -13.96
C ILE A 467 -39.72 -29.52 -12.75
N LYS A 468 -39.14 -29.90 -11.61
CA LYS A 468 -39.90 -30.08 -10.37
C LYS A 468 -40.27 -28.74 -9.73
N THR A 469 -41.42 -28.74 -9.07
CA THR A 469 -41.96 -27.63 -8.29
C THR A 469 -40.90 -27.07 -7.34
N TYR A 470 -40.58 -25.77 -7.43
CA TYR A 470 -39.42 -25.17 -6.75
C TYR A 470 -39.79 -24.17 -5.64
N PRO A 471 -38.88 -23.90 -4.66
CA PRO A 471 -39.16 -22.99 -3.57
C PRO A 471 -39.58 -21.59 -4.01
N GLY A 472 -40.71 -21.12 -3.48
CA GLY A 472 -41.28 -19.81 -3.78
C GLY A 472 -41.73 -19.64 -5.24
N GLN A 473 -42.09 -20.72 -5.94
CA GLN A 473 -42.71 -20.68 -7.26
C GLN A 473 -44.03 -19.90 -7.25
N LEU A 474 -44.19 -18.96 -8.19
CA LEU A 474 -45.45 -18.28 -8.45
C LEU A 474 -46.07 -18.82 -9.74
N SER A 475 -47.41 -18.86 -9.83
CA SER A 475 -48.11 -19.38 -11.02
C SER A 475 -47.87 -18.58 -12.30
N ASN A 476 -47.34 -17.37 -12.17
CA ASN A 476 -46.95 -16.48 -13.26
C ASN A 476 -45.42 -16.29 -13.41
N ASP A 477 -44.60 -17.12 -12.75
CA ASP A 477 -43.15 -17.16 -13.02
C ASP A 477 -42.91 -17.68 -14.45
N ARG A 478 -42.16 -16.94 -15.26
CA ARG A 478 -41.66 -17.43 -16.56
C ARG A 478 -40.48 -18.35 -16.31
N VAL A 479 -40.56 -19.56 -16.83
CA VAL A 479 -39.50 -20.57 -16.77
C VAL A 479 -38.97 -20.77 -18.18
N THR A 480 -37.66 -20.57 -18.37
CA THR A 480 -37.00 -20.71 -19.67
C THR A 480 -35.96 -21.81 -19.61
N LEU A 481 -36.26 -22.94 -20.26
CA LEU A 481 -35.34 -24.03 -20.49
C LEU A 481 -34.30 -23.64 -21.55
N VAL A 482 -33.04 -24.06 -21.36
CA VAL A 482 -31.91 -23.81 -22.26
C VAL A 482 -31.26 -25.14 -22.62
N LEU A 483 -31.02 -25.36 -23.91
CA LEU A 483 -30.32 -26.51 -24.47
C LEU A 483 -29.02 -26.07 -25.12
N GLU A 484 -27.87 -26.52 -24.60
CA GLU A 484 -26.54 -26.29 -25.18
C GLU A 484 -25.94 -27.64 -25.61
N GLY A 485 -26.00 -27.96 -26.90
CA GLY A 485 -25.50 -29.23 -27.45
C GLY A 485 -24.10 -29.12 -28.04
N THR A 486 -23.43 -30.26 -28.19
CA THR A 486 -22.27 -30.43 -29.07
C THR A 486 -22.46 -31.70 -29.90
N PHE A 487 -22.52 -31.54 -31.23
CA PHE A 487 -22.57 -32.64 -32.19
C PHE A 487 -21.29 -33.49 -32.09
N ALA A 488 -21.32 -34.76 -32.54
CA ALA A 488 -20.16 -35.66 -32.51
C ALA A 488 -18.90 -35.14 -33.26
N ASN A 489 -19.03 -34.09 -34.09
CA ASN A 489 -17.95 -33.40 -34.78
C ASN A 489 -17.50 -32.09 -34.11
N GLY A 490 -17.86 -31.86 -32.84
CA GLY A 490 -17.46 -30.68 -32.06
C GLY A 490 -18.22 -29.38 -32.34
N ARG A 491 -19.05 -29.32 -33.40
CA ARG A 491 -19.95 -28.18 -33.66
C ARG A 491 -20.94 -28.01 -32.50
N SER A 492 -21.27 -26.80 -32.11
CA SER A 492 -22.27 -26.54 -31.06
C SER A 492 -23.70 -26.47 -31.60
N TYR A 493 -24.66 -26.70 -30.71
CA TYR A 493 -26.10 -26.49 -30.89
C TYR A 493 -26.63 -25.60 -29.76
N TYR A 494 -27.64 -24.77 -30.03
CA TYR A 494 -28.24 -23.88 -29.03
C TYR A 494 -29.74 -23.66 -29.28
N ALA A 495 -30.56 -23.80 -28.24
CA ALA A 495 -31.98 -23.44 -28.24
C ALA A 495 -32.45 -22.99 -26.84
N GLU A 496 -33.48 -22.14 -26.78
CA GLU A 496 -34.23 -21.81 -25.57
C GLU A 496 -35.72 -22.16 -25.79
N TYR A 497 -36.46 -22.45 -24.71
CA TYR A 497 -37.91 -22.71 -24.72
C TYR A 497 -38.53 -22.17 -23.42
N SER A 498 -39.65 -21.46 -23.48
CA SER A 498 -40.32 -20.88 -22.30
C SER A 498 -41.71 -21.46 -22.00
N ASP A 499 -42.08 -21.41 -20.72
CA ASP A 499 -43.43 -21.66 -20.23
C ASP A 499 -43.74 -20.82 -18.98
N MET A 500 -45.00 -20.84 -18.52
CA MET A 500 -45.40 -20.37 -17.20
C MET A 500 -45.29 -21.51 -16.17
N ALA A 501 -44.80 -21.21 -14.96
CA ALA A 501 -44.54 -22.23 -13.95
C ALA A 501 -45.81 -22.93 -13.42
N GLY A 502 -46.97 -22.25 -13.42
CA GLY A 502 -48.19 -22.80 -12.84
C GLY A 502 -48.04 -23.16 -11.35
N ILE A 503 -48.87 -24.09 -10.89
CA ILE A 503 -49.00 -24.47 -9.46
C ILE A 503 -48.37 -25.83 -9.11
N GLY A 504 -47.45 -26.34 -9.93
CA GLY A 504 -46.84 -27.65 -9.76
C GLY A 504 -45.64 -27.88 -10.69
N ASP A 505 -45.38 -29.15 -11.01
CA ASP A 505 -44.31 -29.57 -11.92
C ASP A 505 -44.57 -29.11 -13.37
N ILE A 506 -43.50 -28.80 -14.09
CA ILE A 506 -43.52 -28.17 -15.42
C ILE A 506 -42.90 -29.14 -16.44
N TYR A 507 -43.55 -29.28 -17.60
CA TYR A 507 -43.17 -30.24 -18.63
C TYR A 507 -42.88 -29.51 -19.96
N PHE A 508 -41.74 -29.81 -20.56
CA PHE A 508 -41.32 -29.31 -21.87
C PHE A 508 -41.28 -30.47 -22.87
N ASP A 509 -42.34 -30.57 -23.69
CA ASP A 509 -42.50 -31.63 -24.68
C ASP A 509 -41.92 -31.17 -26.02
N LEU A 510 -40.63 -31.48 -26.26
CA LEU A 510 -39.90 -30.93 -27.40
C LEU A 510 -39.99 -31.84 -28.63
N PRO A 511 -40.34 -31.33 -29.82
CA PRO A 511 -40.46 -32.14 -31.03
C PRO A 511 -39.08 -32.66 -31.48
N ASN A 512 -38.97 -33.98 -31.57
CA ASN A 512 -37.76 -34.70 -31.96
C ASN A 512 -38.13 -35.88 -32.89
N GLY A 513 -37.26 -36.87 -33.07
CA GLY A 513 -37.50 -38.00 -33.98
C GLY A 513 -36.28 -38.33 -34.83
N PRO A 514 -36.38 -39.22 -35.85
CA PRO A 514 -35.22 -39.65 -36.65
C PRO A 514 -34.39 -38.54 -37.31
N GLY A 515 -34.98 -37.37 -37.59
CA GLY A 515 -34.28 -36.16 -38.05
C GLY A 515 -34.35 -34.96 -37.09
N GLY A 516 -34.85 -35.15 -35.86
CA GLY A 516 -35.05 -34.07 -34.89
C GLY A 516 -33.75 -33.47 -34.35
N PRO A 517 -33.78 -32.28 -33.69
CA PRO A 517 -32.57 -31.57 -33.29
C PRO A 517 -31.70 -32.35 -32.30
N ILE A 518 -32.32 -32.96 -31.28
CA ILE A 518 -31.63 -33.76 -30.27
C ILE A 518 -31.09 -35.04 -30.89
N ALA A 519 -31.85 -35.62 -31.83
CA ALA A 519 -31.47 -36.85 -32.51
C ALA A 519 -30.27 -36.71 -33.47
N GLN A 520 -29.93 -35.48 -33.87
CA GLN A 520 -28.71 -35.18 -34.62
C GLN A 520 -27.47 -35.05 -33.71
N LEU A 521 -27.63 -34.92 -32.39
CA LEU A 521 -26.53 -34.89 -31.42
C LEU A 521 -25.97 -36.28 -31.06
N GLU A 522 -26.42 -37.35 -31.72
CA GLU A 522 -25.96 -38.73 -31.50
C GLU A 522 -24.42 -38.85 -31.61
N GLY A 523 -23.81 -39.52 -30.62
CA GLY A 523 -22.35 -39.59 -30.45
C GLY A 523 -21.71 -38.34 -29.86
N GLY A 524 -22.50 -37.31 -29.55
CA GLY A 524 -22.10 -36.07 -28.89
C GLY A 524 -22.76 -35.89 -27.51
N SER A 525 -22.96 -34.63 -27.11
CA SER A 525 -23.49 -34.27 -25.78
C SER A 525 -24.54 -33.17 -25.83
N LEU A 526 -25.31 -33.07 -24.74
CA LEU A 526 -26.31 -32.03 -24.48
C LEU A 526 -26.24 -31.60 -23.01
N ILE A 527 -26.05 -30.32 -22.77
CA ILE A 527 -26.19 -29.69 -21.47
C ILE A 527 -27.56 -29.00 -21.42
N THR A 528 -28.31 -29.21 -20.35
CA THR A 528 -29.64 -28.60 -20.17
C THR A 528 -29.82 -28.04 -18.76
N TYR A 529 -30.42 -26.86 -18.68
CA TYR A 529 -30.70 -26.11 -17.45
C TYR A 529 -31.85 -25.11 -17.69
N TYR A 530 -32.39 -24.49 -16.64
CA TYR A 530 -33.46 -23.50 -16.78
C TYR A 530 -33.19 -22.21 -16.01
N LYS A 531 -33.92 -21.16 -16.37
CA LYS A 531 -33.95 -19.83 -15.74
C LYS A 531 -35.37 -19.56 -15.25
N VAL A 532 -35.53 -18.82 -14.16
CA VAL A 532 -36.86 -18.44 -13.62
C VAL A 532 -36.88 -16.92 -13.42
N ASN A 533 -37.63 -16.20 -14.25
CA ASN A 533 -37.59 -14.73 -14.31
C ASN A 533 -36.12 -14.22 -14.26
N ASN A 534 -35.80 -13.38 -13.27
CA ASN A 534 -34.47 -12.82 -13.01
C ASN A 534 -33.75 -13.53 -11.83
N ARG A 535 -34.12 -14.77 -11.49
CA ARG A 535 -33.38 -15.60 -10.52
C ARG A 535 -32.08 -16.14 -11.17
N PRO A 536 -31.05 -16.52 -10.39
CA PRO A 536 -29.91 -17.29 -10.90
C PRO A 536 -30.37 -18.55 -11.66
N PRO A 537 -29.63 -19.00 -12.70
CA PRO A 537 -29.97 -20.23 -13.43
C PRO A 537 -29.92 -21.48 -12.54
N SER A 538 -30.61 -22.53 -12.98
CA SER A 538 -30.56 -23.85 -12.35
C SER A 538 -29.20 -24.52 -12.49
N ARG A 539 -29.00 -25.54 -11.65
CA ARG A 539 -27.95 -26.54 -11.87
C ARG A 539 -28.14 -27.23 -13.23
N ARG A 540 -27.05 -27.76 -13.77
CA ARG A 540 -26.99 -28.37 -15.10
C ARG A 540 -27.19 -29.87 -15.02
N LEU A 541 -27.97 -30.39 -15.96
CA LEU A 541 -27.97 -31.79 -16.34
C LEU A 541 -27.10 -31.92 -17.60
N GLU A 542 -26.08 -32.77 -17.53
CA GLU A 542 -25.23 -33.13 -18.68
C GLU A 542 -25.62 -34.52 -19.18
N LEU A 543 -25.80 -34.64 -20.49
CA LEU A 543 -26.25 -35.85 -21.17
C LEU A 543 -25.28 -36.24 -22.29
N SER A 544 -24.84 -37.50 -22.29
CA SER A 544 -24.31 -38.16 -23.49
C SER A 544 -25.49 -38.62 -24.36
N ILE A 545 -25.42 -38.44 -25.68
CA ILE A 545 -26.55 -38.69 -26.58
C ILE A 545 -26.29 -39.91 -27.47
N GLY A 546 -27.12 -40.95 -27.32
CA GLY A 546 -26.97 -42.27 -27.94
C GLY A 546 -25.92 -43.16 -27.28
N GLU A 547 -25.63 -44.31 -27.89
CA GLU A 547 -24.37 -45.02 -27.59
C GLU A 547 -23.17 -44.20 -28.05
N THR A 548 -22.00 -44.42 -27.44
CA THR A 548 -20.73 -43.89 -27.94
C THR A 548 -20.39 -44.55 -29.28
N GLN A 549 -20.94 -44.02 -30.38
CA GLN A 549 -20.63 -44.49 -31.72
C GLN A 549 -19.12 -44.51 -31.94
N ALA A 550 -18.64 -45.47 -32.72
CA ALA A 550 -17.24 -45.55 -33.13
C ALA A 550 -16.90 -44.35 -34.02
N SER A 551 -16.52 -43.24 -33.39
CA SER A 551 -16.22 -41.96 -34.02
C SER A 551 -15.26 -42.18 -35.19
N LEU A 552 -15.64 -41.74 -36.38
CA LEU A 552 -14.75 -41.86 -37.54
C LEU A 552 -13.45 -41.12 -37.21
N ARG A 553 -12.31 -41.85 -37.27
CA ARG A 553 -11.02 -41.28 -36.85
C ARG A 553 -10.63 -40.11 -37.74
N ALA A 554 -9.97 -39.11 -37.18
CA ALA A 554 -9.50 -37.96 -37.93
C ALA A 554 -8.67 -38.39 -39.16
N PRO A 555 -8.79 -37.69 -40.30
CA PRO A 555 -7.95 -37.95 -41.47
C PRO A 555 -6.48 -37.69 -41.11
N THR A 556 -5.55 -38.43 -41.72
CA THR A 556 -4.11 -38.16 -41.58
C THR A 556 -3.57 -37.40 -42.79
N THR A 557 -2.44 -36.71 -42.66
CA THR A 557 -1.77 -36.07 -43.80
C THR A 557 -0.31 -36.48 -43.89
N ARG A 558 0.25 -36.38 -45.10
CA ARG A 558 1.65 -36.71 -45.36
C ARG A 558 2.61 -35.54 -45.09
N GLN A 559 2.12 -34.30 -45.10
CA GLN A 559 2.94 -33.09 -45.00
C GLN A 559 2.78 -32.32 -43.67
N ALA A 560 1.75 -32.62 -42.88
CA ALA A 560 1.49 -32.03 -41.55
C ALA A 560 1.27 -33.17 -40.54
N VAL A 561 2.38 -33.75 -40.08
CA VAL A 561 2.44 -34.97 -39.26
C VAL A 561 2.50 -34.68 -37.74
N PRO A 562 2.16 -35.65 -36.87
CA PRO A 562 2.31 -35.48 -35.42
C PRO A 562 3.76 -35.20 -34.98
N PRO A 563 3.98 -34.59 -33.80
CA PRO A 563 2.96 -34.14 -32.84
C PRO A 563 2.32 -32.78 -33.21
N ASN A 564 3.06 -31.89 -33.89
CA ASN A 564 2.66 -30.48 -34.02
C ASN A 564 1.81 -30.17 -35.27
N HIS A 565 1.65 -31.12 -36.19
CA HIS A 565 0.79 -30.99 -37.38
C HIS A 565 1.05 -29.72 -38.22
N VAL A 566 2.32 -29.39 -38.42
CA VAL A 566 2.76 -28.20 -39.16
C VAL A 566 2.99 -28.51 -40.63
N PHE A 567 2.27 -27.82 -41.53
CA PHE A 567 2.63 -27.70 -42.94
C PHE A 567 3.61 -26.53 -43.11
N ASP A 568 4.91 -26.80 -42.99
CA ASP A 568 5.93 -25.80 -43.30
C ASP A 568 6.07 -25.63 -44.84
N PRO A 569 5.84 -24.44 -45.43
CA PRO A 569 6.01 -24.19 -46.86
C PRO A 569 7.49 -24.13 -47.31
N LEU A 570 8.45 -24.01 -46.38
CA LEU A 570 9.89 -24.04 -46.66
C LEU A 570 10.37 -25.47 -46.90
N VAL A 571 9.87 -26.47 -46.17
CA VAL A 571 10.07 -27.90 -46.44
C VAL A 571 9.07 -28.45 -47.47
N SER A 572 7.75 -28.23 -47.31
CA SER A 572 6.70 -28.82 -48.14
C SER A 572 6.43 -28.04 -49.44
N LYS A 573 6.95 -28.56 -50.55
CA LYS A 573 6.77 -27.99 -51.91
C LYS A 573 5.62 -28.58 -52.72
N ALA A 574 4.96 -29.63 -52.21
CA ALA A 574 3.84 -30.33 -52.87
C ALA A 574 2.47 -29.84 -52.36
N ASN A 575 1.39 -30.35 -52.98
CA ASN A 575 0.04 -30.31 -52.41
C ASN A 575 -0.03 -31.03 -51.06
N LEU A 576 -1.04 -30.74 -50.25
CA LEU A 576 -1.34 -31.50 -49.05
C LEU A 576 -2.07 -32.79 -49.46
N ASN A 577 -1.48 -33.94 -49.19
CA ASN A 577 -2.11 -35.25 -49.37
C ASN A 577 -2.76 -35.68 -48.06
N VAL A 578 -4.03 -36.02 -48.13
CA VAL A 578 -4.88 -36.38 -46.98
C VAL A 578 -5.34 -37.82 -47.18
N THR A 579 -5.26 -38.63 -46.12
CA THR A 579 -5.69 -40.04 -46.13
C THR A 579 -6.85 -40.21 -45.18
N VAL A 580 -8.02 -40.52 -45.72
CA VAL A 580 -9.19 -40.97 -44.95
C VAL A 580 -9.12 -42.48 -44.89
N HIS A 581 -8.89 -43.05 -43.71
CA HIS A 581 -8.66 -44.47 -43.59
C HIS A 581 -9.95 -45.29 -43.61
N HIS A 582 -9.86 -46.55 -44.05
CA HIS A 582 -11.01 -47.47 -44.10
C HIS A 582 -11.74 -47.60 -42.76
N HIS A 583 -13.07 -47.72 -42.83
CA HIS A 583 -13.95 -47.97 -41.69
C HIS A 583 -15.03 -49.00 -42.05
N ALA A 584 -15.68 -49.61 -41.05
CA ALA A 584 -16.74 -50.59 -41.27
C ALA A 584 -17.95 -50.02 -42.06
N SER A 585 -18.20 -48.71 -41.92
CA SER A 585 -19.26 -47.99 -42.66
C SER A 585 -18.96 -47.76 -44.15
N PHE A 586 -17.73 -48.04 -44.61
CA PHE A 586 -17.30 -47.78 -45.99
C PHE A 586 -17.79 -48.90 -46.93
N VAL A 587 -19.11 -49.03 -47.05
CA VAL A 587 -19.79 -50.06 -47.84
C VAL A 587 -19.94 -49.67 -49.31
N LEU A 588 -20.29 -50.63 -50.17
CA LEU A 588 -20.48 -50.39 -51.60
C LEU A 588 -21.60 -49.36 -51.87
N ASN A 589 -21.28 -48.36 -52.68
CA ASN A 589 -22.07 -47.16 -52.97
C ASN A 589 -22.21 -46.15 -51.80
N ALA A 590 -21.42 -46.26 -50.73
CA ALA A 590 -21.28 -45.17 -49.77
C ALA A 590 -20.46 -44.01 -50.35
N VAL A 591 -20.80 -42.78 -49.97
CA VAL A 591 -20.07 -41.56 -50.37
C VAL A 591 -19.33 -41.02 -49.16
N VAL A 592 -18.03 -40.76 -49.31
CA VAL A 592 -17.19 -40.14 -48.29
C VAL A 592 -16.77 -38.76 -48.75
N THR A 593 -17.09 -37.71 -48.00
CA THR A 593 -16.84 -36.32 -48.39
C THR A 593 -15.82 -35.68 -47.46
N LEU A 594 -14.65 -35.28 -47.99
CA LEU A 594 -13.64 -34.56 -47.23
C LEU A 594 -13.90 -33.05 -47.25
N HIS A 595 -13.86 -32.42 -46.07
CA HIS A 595 -13.93 -30.99 -45.86
C HIS A 595 -12.54 -30.43 -45.48
N PHE A 596 -12.23 -29.21 -45.92
CA PHE A 596 -11.02 -28.47 -45.57
C PHE A 596 -11.39 -27.01 -45.31
N GLU A 597 -11.51 -26.64 -44.04
CA GLU A 597 -11.91 -25.29 -43.61
C GLU A 597 -10.64 -24.51 -43.25
N GLY A 598 -10.36 -23.43 -43.99
CA GLY A 598 -9.16 -22.61 -43.79
C GLY A 598 -9.40 -21.46 -42.81
N SER A 599 -8.39 -21.10 -42.01
CA SER A 599 -8.48 -19.96 -41.09
C SER A 599 -8.39 -18.58 -41.76
N LYS A 600 -8.50 -18.48 -43.09
CA LYS A 600 -8.37 -17.23 -43.87
C LYS A 600 -9.32 -17.24 -45.08
N ALA A 601 -9.77 -16.06 -45.51
CA ALA A 601 -10.63 -15.90 -46.68
C ALA A 601 -10.00 -16.51 -47.95
N GLY A 602 -10.78 -17.32 -48.69
CA GLY A 602 -10.28 -18.10 -49.83
C GLY A 602 -9.30 -19.23 -49.45
N GLY A 603 -9.16 -19.55 -48.17
CA GLY A 603 -8.35 -20.63 -47.64
C GLY A 603 -9.09 -21.96 -47.43
N SER A 604 -10.42 -21.97 -47.44
CA SER A 604 -11.22 -23.21 -47.46
C SER A 604 -11.23 -23.84 -48.85
N ASN A 605 -11.34 -25.17 -48.93
CA ASN A 605 -11.53 -25.91 -50.18
C ASN A 605 -12.98 -26.41 -50.25
N PRO A 606 -13.66 -26.33 -51.41
CA PRO A 606 -14.97 -26.95 -51.59
C PRO A 606 -14.96 -28.45 -51.20
N PRO A 607 -16.07 -29.01 -50.68
CA PRO A 607 -16.13 -30.40 -50.25
C PRO A 607 -15.78 -31.38 -51.37
N ILE A 608 -14.93 -32.37 -51.08
CA ILE A 608 -14.48 -33.37 -52.06
C ILE A 608 -15.21 -34.69 -51.78
N ALA A 609 -16.24 -35.00 -52.55
CA ALA A 609 -16.98 -36.27 -52.45
C ALA A 609 -16.26 -37.42 -53.18
N PHE A 610 -16.30 -38.62 -52.59
CA PHE A 610 -15.65 -39.84 -53.07
C PHE A 610 -16.60 -41.03 -52.95
N LEU A 611 -17.03 -41.61 -54.07
CA LEU A 611 -17.90 -42.79 -54.10
C LEU A 611 -17.09 -44.08 -53.90
N ILE A 612 -17.49 -44.91 -52.94
CA ILE A 612 -16.91 -46.23 -52.70
C ILE A 612 -17.52 -47.24 -53.68
N ASP A 613 -16.79 -47.52 -54.75
CA ASP A 613 -17.10 -48.60 -55.68
C ASP A 613 -16.41 -49.93 -55.28
N SER A 614 -16.50 -50.94 -56.14
CA SER A 614 -15.88 -52.25 -55.91
C SER A 614 -14.35 -52.26 -55.91
N ASN A 615 -13.69 -51.18 -56.32
CA ASN A 615 -12.23 -51.03 -56.32
C ASN A 615 -11.71 -50.43 -55.01
N TRP A 616 -12.54 -49.62 -54.33
CA TRP A 616 -12.20 -48.93 -53.07
C TRP A 616 -12.77 -49.57 -51.81
N LEU A 617 -13.67 -50.55 -51.95
CA LEU A 617 -14.27 -51.31 -50.84
C LEU A 617 -13.18 -51.95 -49.95
N GLY A 618 -13.04 -51.45 -48.71
CA GLY A 618 -12.04 -51.91 -47.74
C GLY A 618 -10.65 -51.29 -47.87
N ALA A 619 -10.47 -50.26 -48.71
CA ALA A 619 -9.21 -49.52 -48.86
C ALA A 619 -9.23 -48.16 -48.15
N ASP A 620 -8.05 -47.62 -47.83
CA ASP A 620 -7.87 -46.23 -47.41
C ASP A 620 -8.08 -45.29 -48.63
N LEU A 621 -8.84 -44.21 -48.44
CA LEU A 621 -9.26 -43.27 -49.48
C LEU A 621 -8.30 -42.06 -49.57
N PRO A 622 -7.67 -41.82 -50.74
CA PRO A 622 -6.70 -40.73 -50.91
C PRO A 622 -7.38 -39.45 -51.43
N PHE A 623 -7.16 -38.35 -50.72
CA PHE A 623 -7.59 -37.01 -51.08
C PHE A 623 -6.39 -36.07 -51.25
N THR A 624 -6.59 -34.92 -51.91
CA THR A 624 -5.51 -33.94 -52.14
C THR A 624 -6.07 -32.51 -52.17
N ILE A 625 -5.55 -31.65 -51.28
CA ILE A 625 -5.90 -30.23 -51.23
C ILE A 625 -4.83 -29.43 -52.01
N PRO A 626 -5.20 -28.54 -52.94
CA PRO A 626 -4.24 -27.79 -53.75
C PRO A 626 -3.31 -26.93 -52.89
N ARG A 627 -2.00 -26.92 -53.19
CA ARG A 627 -1.01 -26.15 -52.44
C ARG A 627 -1.33 -24.66 -52.37
N THR A 628 -2.01 -24.11 -53.37
CA THR A 628 -2.51 -22.72 -53.39
C THR A 628 -3.52 -22.46 -52.27
N ILE A 629 -4.54 -23.32 -52.11
CA ILE A 629 -5.55 -23.20 -51.06
C ILE A 629 -4.91 -23.37 -49.67
N VAL A 630 -3.97 -24.31 -49.53
CA VAL A 630 -3.19 -24.45 -48.28
C VAL A 630 -2.42 -23.15 -47.99
N LEU A 631 -1.69 -22.60 -48.96
CA LEU A 631 -0.90 -21.37 -48.77
C LEU A 631 -1.72 -20.10 -48.54
N ASN A 632 -2.99 -20.04 -48.95
CA ASN A 632 -3.88 -18.93 -48.59
C ASN A 632 -4.06 -18.81 -47.06
N ASN A 633 -3.83 -19.89 -46.32
CA ASN A 633 -3.85 -19.92 -44.85
C ASN A 633 -2.47 -19.68 -44.19
N LEU A 634 -1.44 -19.27 -44.94
CA LEU A 634 -0.08 -19.03 -44.41
C LEU A 634 -0.08 -18.11 -43.19
N ASN A 635 0.63 -18.51 -42.13
CA ASN A 635 0.59 -17.93 -40.79
C ASN A 635 -0.84 -18.01 -40.23
N GLY A 636 -1.34 -19.24 -40.15
CA GLY A 636 -2.71 -19.60 -39.79
C GLY A 636 -2.87 -21.11 -39.68
N SER A 637 -4.11 -21.60 -39.74
CA SER A 637 -4.45 -23.02 -39.62
C SER A 637 -5.46 -23.46 -40.68
N ALA A 638 -5.69 -24.77 -40.75
CA ALA A 638 -6.84 -25.35 -41.42
C ALA A 638 -7.35 -26.57 -40.64
N ARG A 639 -8.65 -26.82 -40.71
CA ARG A 639 -9.37 -27.95 -40.10
C ARG A 639 -9.76 -28.94 -41.19
N LEU A 640 -9.57 -30.23 -40.93
CA LEU A 640 -9.91 -31.32 -41.82
C LEU A 640 -10.77 -32.36 -41.11
N TYR A 641 -11.95 -32.64 -41.64
CA TYR A 641 -12.81 -33.75 -41.24
C TYR A 641 -13.48 -34.34 -42.48
N TYR A 642 -14.13 -35.49 -42.35
CA TYR A 642 -14.92 -36.08 -43.43
C TYR A 642 -16.28 -36.57 -42.94
N THR A 643 -17.24 -36.61 -43.87
CA THR A 643 -18.58 -37.19 -43.66
C THR A 643 -18.74 -38.47 -44.47
N VAL A 644 -19.73 -39.31 -44.14
CA VAL A 644 -20.01 -40.58 -44.82
C VAL A 644 -21.51 -40.82 -44.94
N ASP A 645 -22.02 -40.86 -46.17
CA ASP A 645 -23.40 -41.27 -46.50
C ASP A 645 -23.41 -42.75 -46.91
N ALA A 646 -23.93 -43.63 -46.05
CA ALA A 646 -23.91 -45.07 -46.26
C ALA A 646 -25.31 -45.64 -46.64
N PRO A 647 -25.47 -46.37 -47.76
CA PRO A 647 -26.74 -46.96 -48.17
C PRO A 647 -27.37 -47.83 -47.07
N GLY A 648 -28.58 -47.46 -46.66
CA GLY A 648 -29.33 -48.17 -45.61
C GLY A 648 -29.05 -47.69 -44.17
N GLN A 649 -28.09 -46.78 -43.96
CA GLN A 649 -28.08 -45.97 -42.73
C GLN A 649 -29.01 -44.76 -42.90
N PRO A 650 -29.80 -44.40 -41.87
CA PRO A 650 -30.72 -43.26 -41.94
C PRO A 650 -30.03 -41.89 -41.72
N ARG A 651 -28.72 -41.87 -41.47
CA ARG A 651 -27.94 -40.70 -41.06
C ARG A 651 -26.55 -40.72 -41.72
N GLN A 652 -26.02 -39.52 -41.95
CA GLN A 652 -24.64 -39.29 -42.34
C GLN A 652 -23.73 -39.40 -41.10
N LEU A 653 -22.61 -40.12 -41.19
CA LEU A 653 -21.60 -40.18 -40.14
C LEU A 653 -20.54 -39.08 -40.34
N ILE A 654 -19.87 -38.63 -39.28
CA ILE A 654 -18.84 -37.57 -39.36
C ILE A 654 -17.59 -37.94 -38.55
N SER A 655 -16.41 -37.49 -38.98
CA SER A 655 -15.13 -37.72 -38.30
C SER A 655 -14.77 -36.69 -37.24
N HIS A 656 -13.87 -37.12 -36.36
CA HIS A 656 -13.01 -36.21 -35.59
C HIS A 656 -12.22 -35.28 -36.52
N ASP A 657 -11.84 -34.13 -35.98
CA ASP A 657 -11.00 -33.14 -36.64
C ASP A 657 -9.52 -33.51 -36.64
N LEU A 658 -8.84 -33.23 -37.75
CA LEU A 658 -7.43 -32.89 -37.75
C LEU A 658 -7.27 -31.37 -37.96
N VAL A 659 -6.69 -30.69 -36.98
CA VAL A 659 -6.23 -29.30 -37.16
C VAL A 659 -4.76 -29.32 -37.58
N ILE A 660 -4.43 -28.58 -38.64
CA ILE A 660 -3.05 -28.35 -39.09
C ILE A 660 -2.70 -26.86 -38.97
N THR A 661 -1.44 -26.55 -38.68
CA THR A 661 -0.89 -25.18 -38.76
C THR A 661 -0.11 -25.02 -40.06
N ILE A 662 -0.09 -23.81 -40.64
CA ILE A 662 0.42 -23.58 -41.99
C ILE A 662 1.42 -22.42 -41.97
N GLY A 663 2.69 -22.74 -42.20
CA GLY A 663 3.81 -21.85 -41.87
C GLY A 663 4.29 -22.03 -40.44
N SER A 664 5.54 -22.43 -40.25
CA SER A 664 6.19 -22.40 -38.94
C SER A 664 6.75 -21.01 -38.67
N ALA A 665 6.21 -20.31 -37.66
CA ALA A 665 7.04 -19.35 -36.93
C ALA A 665 8.20 -20.12 -36.27
N LEU A 666 9.38 -19.50 -36.15
CA LEU A 666 10.47 -20.08 -35.39
C LEU A 666 10.12 -19.97 -33.90
N GLU A 667 9.61 -21.04 -33.29
CA GLU A 667 9.34 -21.02 -31.85
C GLU A 667 10.65 -20.95 -31.05
N LEU A 668 10.75 -19.92 -30.22
CA LEU A 668 11.93 -19.57 -29.45
C LEU A 668 11.56 -19.49 -27.95
N PRO A 669 12.07 -20.40 -27.11
CA PRO A 669 11.75 -20.44 -25.68
C PRO A 669 12.39 -19.28 -24.92
N GLU A 670 11.99 -19.09 -23.67
CA GLU A 670 12.57 -18.12 -22.75
C GLU A 670 14.09 -18.39 -22.53
N PRO A 671 14.94 -17.35 -22.47
CA PRO A 671 16.37 -17.51 -22.16
C PRO A 671 16.61 -17.84 -20.68
N VAL A 672 17.69 -18.56 -20.38
CA VAL A 672 18.06 -18.95 -19.00
C VAL A 672 19.14 -18.02 -18.45
N VAL A 673 18.88 -17.37 -17.31
CA VAL A 673 19.87 -16.53 -16.59
C VAL A 673 20.49 -17.35 -15.44
N LEU A 674 21.79 -17.64 -15.53
CA LEU A 674 22.44 -18.66 -14.69
C LEU A 674 22.60 -18.26 -13.22
N GLU A 675 22.77 -16.96 -12.94
CA GLU A 675 22.93 -16.43 -11.58
C GLU A 675 21.58 -16.14 -10.88
N SER A 676 20.46 -16.43 -11.55
CA SER A 676 19.09 -16.21 -11.06
C SER A 676 18.44 -17.47 -10.47
N THR A 677 17.46 -17.26 -9.59
CA THR A 677 16.58 -18.28 -9.01
C THR A 677 15.21 -18.20 -9.68
N PRO A 678 14.74 -19.25 -10.39
CA PRO A 678 13.39 -19.27 -10.95
C PRO A 678 12.31 -19.19 -9.86
N ILE A 679 11.33 -18.30 -10.03
CA ILE A 679 10.15 -18.18 -9.16
C ILE A 679 8.97 -18.91 -9.80
N LYS A 680 8.70 -18.63 -11.09
CA LYS A 680 7.68 -19.30 -11.89
C LYS A 680 8.30 -19.68 -13.24
N PRO A 681 8.95 -20.85 -13.32
CA PRO A 681 9.56 -21.31 -14.57
C PRO A 681 8.50 -21.43 -15.69
N PRO A 682 8.82 -21.08 -16.94
CA PRO A 682 10.07 -20.48 -17.41
C PRO A 682 10.10 -18.93 -17.37
N SER A 683 8.98 -18.26 -17.10
CA SER A 683 8.80 -16.83 -17.42
C SER A 683 9.11 -15.84 -16.30
N LEU A 684 9.38 -16.29 -15.06
CA LEU A 684 9.76 -15.42 -13.94
C LEU A 684 10.93 -15.99 -13.12
N ALA A 685 11.98 -15.20 -12.93
CA ALA A 685 13.10 -15.47 -12.04
C ALA A 685 13.53 -14.22 -11.27
N SER A 686 14.17 -14.41 -10.11
CA SER A 686 14.81 -13.35 -9.33
C SER A 686 16.32 -13.48 -9.37
N ILE A 687 17.06 -12.37 -9.46
CA ILE A 687 18.52 -12.32 -9.27
C ILE A 687 18.88 -11.55 -8.00
N ASN A 688 19.48 -12.27 -7.05
CA ASN A 688 20.04 -11.68 -5.85
C ASN A 688 21.34 -10.89 -6.20
N PRO A 689 21.45 -9.59 -5.89
CA PRO A 689 22.62 -8.78 -6.21
C PRO A 689 23.96 -9.33 -5.68
N LEU A 690 23.95 -10.04 -4.53
CA LEU A 690 25.16 -10.63 -3.95
C LEU A 690 25.64 -11.89 -4.72
N HIS A 691 24.84 -12.40 -5.66
CA HIS A 691 25.23 -13.50 -6.55
C HIS A 691 26.13 -13.04 -7.70
N VAL A 692 26.16 -11.74 -8.01
CA VAL A 692 26.98 -11.14 -9.09
C VAL A 692 28.11 -10.24 -8.55
N LEU A 693 28.52 -10.44 -7.29
CA LEU A 693 29.54 -9.64 -6.61
C LEU A 693 30.69 -10.52 -6.06
N PRO A 694 31.92 -9.97 -5.94
CA PRO A 694 33.07 -10.71 -5.42
C PRO A 694 32.80 -11.36 -4.05
N PRO A 695 33.18 -12.64 -3.84
CA PRO A 695 34.15 -13.42 -4.61
C PRO A 695 33.59 -14.08 -5.89
N ARG A 696 32.30 -13.96 -6.20
CA ARG A 696 31.73 -14.47 -7.46
C ARG A 696 32.12 -13.55 -8.64
N PRO A 697 32.05 -14.04 -9.90
CA PRO A 697 32.31 -13.22 -11.08
C PRO A 697 31.39 -11.99 -11.16
N ALA A 698 31.93 -10.84 -11.58
CA ALA A 698 31.20 -9.57 -11.72
C ALA A 698 30.42 -9.48 -13.06
N VAL A 699 29.76 -10.58 -13.45
CA VAL A 699 29.04 -10.73 -14.72
C VAL A 699 27.70 -11.44 -14.51
N VAL A 700 26.83 -11.36 -15.51
CA VAL A 700 25.61 -12.17 -15.64
C VAL A 700 25.72 -13.00 -16.93
N THR A 701 25.31 -14.26 -16.84
CA THR A 701 25.41 -15.27 -17.89
C THR A 701 24.01 -15.66 -18.38
N VAL A 702 23.76 -15.45 -19.68
CA VAL A 702 22.50 -15.82 -20.34
C VAL A 702 22.76 -16.98 -21.30
N ARG A 703 21.98 -18.07 -21.21
CA ARG A 703 22.03 -19.21 -22.11
C ARG A 703 20.79 -19.27 -22.99
N VAL A 704 21.00 -19.58 -24.26
CA VAL A 704 19.97 -19.62 -25.31
C VAL A 704 20.00 -20.99 -26.02
N THR A 705 18.85 -21.66 -26.10
CA THR A 705 18.66 -22.98 -26.75
C THR A 705 17.46 -22.92 -27.68
N TYR A 706 17.59 -23.39 -28.92
CA TYR A 706 16.49 -23.60 -29.87
C TYR A 706 16.96 -24.50 -31.03
N ALA A 707 16.12 -24.74 -32.05
CA ALA A 707 16.50 -25.43 -33.28
C ALA A 707 17.42 -24.56 -34.17
N MET A 708 18.69 -24.44 -33.78
CA MET A 708 19.70 -23.57 -34.41
C MET A 708 20.12 -24.03 -35.80
N LEU A 709 20.41 -23.07 -36.67
CA LEU A 709 21.16 -23.26 -37.91
C LEU A 709 22.40 -22.36 -37.88
N ALA A 710 23.52 -22.84 -38.44
CA ALA A 710 24.76 -22.07 -38.51
C ALA A 710 24.68 -20.79 -39.37
N SER A 711 23.58 -20.60 -40.10
CA SER A 711 23.21 -19.38 -40.84
C SER A 711 22.53 -18.30 -39.99
N ASP A 712 22.06 -18.65 -38.79
CA ASP A 712 21.32 -17.74 -37.92
C ASP A 712 22.24 -16.70 -37.27
N ASN A 713 21.70 -15.53 -36.96
CA ASN A 713 22.35 -14.54 -36.09
C ASN A 713 21.49 -14.31 -34.85
N VAL A 714 22.04 -14.58 -33.67
CA VAL A 714 21.36 -14.56 -32.37
C VAL A 714 21.82 -13.35 -31.56
N LYS A 715 20.87 -12.56 -31.04
CA LYS A 715 21.17 -11.39 -30.19
C LYS A 715 20.33 -11.44 -28.91
N VAL A 716 20.99 -11.48 -27.75
CA VAL A 716 20.31 -11.33 -26.44
C VAL A 716 20.06 -9.85 -26.13
N HIS A 717 18.92 -9.57 -25.51
CA HIS A 717 18.56 -8.27 -24.96
C HIS A 717 18.25 -8.42 -23.47
N ILE A 718 18.72 -7.45 -22.69
CA ILE A 718 18.30 -7.23 -21.30
C ILE A 718 17.84 -5.78 -21.24
N ILE A 719 16.55 -5.55 -21.04
CA ILE A 719 15.94 -4.22 -21.01
C ILE A 719 15.52 -3.93 -19.58
N GLY A 720 16.20 -2.98 -18.92
CA GLY A 720 15.77 -2.46 -17.61
C GLY A 720 14.54 -1.57 -17.74
N GLU A 721 13.87 -1.27 -16.62
CA GLU A 721 12.62 -0.50 -16.58
C GLU A 721 12.75 0.91 -17.19
N SER A 722 13.95 1.53 -17.12
CA SER A 722 14.27 2.81 -17.76
C SER A 722 14.36 2.74 -19.29
N GLY A 723 14.30 1.54 -19.88
CA GLY A 723 14.50 1.24 -21.31
C GLY A 723 15.89 1.55 -21.85
N THR A 724 16.73 2.28 -21.10
CA THR A 724 17.90 3.00 -21.62
C THR A 724 19.03 3.10 -20.60
N GLY A 725 20.21 3.48 -21.09
CA GLY A 725 21.42 3.63 -20.27
C GLY A 725 22.02 2.29 -19.84
N ILE A 726 22.80 2.31 -18.77
CA ILE A 726 23.52 1.11 -18.27
C ILE A 726 22.60 0.04 -17.65
N GLY A 727 21.34 0.37 -17.39
CA GLY A 727 20.30 -0.59 -17.01
C GLY A 727 19.85 -1.49 -18.17
N THR A 728 20.21 -1.14 -19.41
CA THR A 728 19.91 -1.87 -20.65
C THR A 728 21.22 -2.14 -21.40
N PRO A 729 21.99 -3.19 -21.04
CA PRO A 729 23.31 -3.43 -21.61
C PRO A 729 23.25 -3.91 -23.07
N ASN A 730 24.06 -3.30 -23.94
CA ASN A 730 24.21 -3.72 -25.33
C ASN A 730 25.07 -5.00 -25.44
N ILE A 731 24.42 -6.15 -25.64
CA ILE A 731 25.08 -7.45 -25.79
C ILE A 731 25.35 -7.73 -27.29
N PRO A 732 26.59 -8.05 -27.69
CA PRO A 732 26.91 -8.41 -29.08
C PRO A 732 26.20 -9.68 -29.57
N MET A 733 25.86 -9.71 -30.86
CA MET A 733 25.30 -10.90 -31.50
C MET A 733 26.33 -12.02 -31.70
N LYS A 734 25.85 -13.27 -31.81
CA LYS A 734 26.62 -14.48 -32.14
C LYS A 734 25.94 -15.26 -33.28
N PRO A 735 26.66 -16.09 -34.06
CA PRO A 735 26.04 -17.01 -35.00
C PRO A 735 25.26 -18.13 -34.27
N GLY A 736 24.32 -18.79 -34.95
CA GLY A 736 23.57 -19.96 -34.48
C GLY A 736 24.40 -21.25 -34.40
N ILE A 737 25.50 -21.21 -33.65
CA ILE A 737 26.43 -22.32 -33.44
C ILE A 737 26.56 -22.54 -31.92
N PRO A 738 26.08 -23.67 -31.36
CA PRO A 738 26.20 -23.98 -29.95
C PRO A 738 27.65 -23.94 -29.42
N ASP A 739 27.80 -23.72 -28.11
CA ASP A 739 29.09 -23.84 -27.44
C ASP A 739 29.61 -25.30 -27.51
N ALA A 740 30.92 -25.49 -27.41
CA ALA A 740 31.57 -26.76 -27.79
C ALA A 740 31.19 -27.95 -26.89
N GLY A 741 30.31 -28.83 -27.41
CA GLY A 741 29.81 -30.01 -26.71
C GLY A 741 28.46 -29.81 -26.01
N GLU A 742 27.80 -28.68 -26.25
CA GLU A 742 26.56 -28.25 -25.61
C GLU A 742 25.45 -27.98 -26.64
N GLU A 743 24.21 -27.85 -26.19
CA GLU A 743 23.04 -27.51 -27.04
C GLU A 743 22.68 -26.02 -27.01
N TYR A 744 23.42 -25.20 -26.25
CA TYR A 744 23.13 -23.78 -26.00
C TYR A 744 24.24 -22.85 -26.48
N ILE A 745 23.91 -21.56 -26.63
CA ILE A 745 24.86 -20.46 -26.80
C ILE A 745 24.91 -19.63 -25.51
N THR A 746 26.11 -19.43 -24.96
CA THR A 746 26.36 -18.57 -23.79
C THR A 746 26.63 -17.12 -24.19
N PHE A 747 25.94 -16.17 -23.57
CA PHE A 747 26.24 -14.74 -23.60
C PHE A 747 26.59 -14.25 -22.20
N THR A 748 27.52 -13.31 -22.08
CA THR A 748 27.95 -12.74 -20.79
C THR A 748 27.94 -11.22 -20.84
N THR A 749 27.39 -10.57 -19.82
CA THR A 749 27.38 -9.10 -19.68
C THR A 749 27.88 -8.66 -18.30
N SER A 750 28.22 -7.38 -18.14
CA SER A 750 28.65 -6.82 -16.86
C SER A 750 27.50 -6.78 -15.84
N ASN A 751 27.78 -7.09 -14.58
CA ASN A 751 26.82 -6.98 -13.47
C ASN A 751 26.27 -5.56 -13.22
N VAL A 752 26.80 -4.52 -13.86
CA VAL A 752 26.42 -3.11 -13.65
C VAL A 752 24.93 -2.85 -13.87
N PHE A 753 24.27 -3.57 -14.79
CA PHE A 753 22.82 -3.38 -15.00
C PHE A 753 21.98 -3.86 -13.80
N VAL A 754 22.49 -4.81 -13.00
CA VAL A 754 21.83 -5.29 -11.78
C VAL A 754 21.81 -4.16 -10.75
N GLY A 755 22.95 -3.50 -10.53
CA GLY A 755 23.04 -2.31 -9.67
C GLY A 755 22.18 -1.12 -10.14
N ALA A 756 21.94 -1.00 -11.45
CA ALA A 756 21.08 0.04 -12.03
C ALA A 756 19.57 -0.25 -11.91
N ASN A 757 19.19 -1.51 -11.65
CA ASN A 757 17.80 -1.98 -11.58
C ASN A 757 17.41 -2.59 -10.23
N LEU A 758 18.15 -2.34 -9.14
CA LEU A 758 17.80 -2.83 -7.79
C LEU A 758 16.35 -2.47 -7.41
N GLY A 759 15.58 -3.47 -6.98
CA GLY A 759 14.16 -3.34 -6.66
C GLY A 759 13.21 -3.28 -7.88
N ARG A 760 13.73 -3.44 -9.11
CA ARG A 760 12.97 -3.31 -10.37
C ARG A 760 13.00 -4.61 -11.17
N LYS A 761 12.22 -4.63 -12.27
CA LYS A 761 12.15 -5.76 -13.20
C LYS A 761 12.87 -5.44 -14.50
N CYS A 762 13.57 -6.43 -15.04
CA CYS A 762 14.18 -6.41 -16.37
C CYS A 762 13.47 -7.41 -17.28
N ARG A 763 13.31 -7.07 -18.57
CA ARG A 763 12.85 -8.00 -19.62
C ARG A 763 14.08 -8.64 -20.27
N VAL A 764 14.15 -9.96 -20.29
CA VAL A 764 15.26 -10.72 -20.88
C VAL A 764 14.73 -11.61 -21.99
N PHE A 765 15.22 -11.39 -23.21
CA PHE A 765 14.79 -12.13 -24.41
C PHE A 765 15.93 -12.21 -25.42
N PHE A 766 15.74 -12.91 -26.53
CA PHE A 766 16.67 -12.89 -27.65
C PHE A 766 15.94 -12.81 -29.00
N GLU A 767 16.63 -12.28 -30.00
CA GLU A 767 16.20 -12.28 -31.39
C GLU A 767 17.05 -13.29 -32.17
N VAL A 768 16.43 -13.97 -33.14
CA VAL A 768 17.11 -14.77 -34.16
C VAL A 768 16.80 -14.20 -35.52
N THR A 769 17.83 -13.84 -36.28
CA THR A 769 17.72 -13.46 -37.69
C THR A 769 18.08 -14.65 -38.57
N ARG A 770 17.11 -15.16 -39.34
CA ARG A 770 17.23 -16.27 -40.30
C ARG A 770 16.68 -15.83 -41.65
N ASP A 771 17.48 -15.91 -42.72
CA ASP A 771 17.11 -15.49 -44.09
C ASP A 771 16.51 -14.07 -44.19
N ASN A 772 17.01 -13.14 -43.37
CA ASN A 772 16.53 -11.76 -43.16
C ASN A 772 15.18 -11.61 -42.45
N ALA A 773 14.49 -12.69 -42.08
CA ALA A 773 13.39 -12.63 -41.12
C ALA A 773 13.98 -12.58 -39.69
N ILE A 774 13.42 -11.71 -38.85
CA ILE A 774 13.74 -11.64 -37.41
C ILE A 774 12.60 -12.30 -36.65
N THR A 775 12.91 -13.13 -35.65
CA THR A 775 11.94 -13.70 -34.71
C THR A 775 12.42 -13.50 -33.28
N GLN A 776 11.55 -13.02 -32.40
CA GLN A 776 11.85 -12.81 -30.99
C GLN A 776 11.49 -14.05 -30.16
N SER A 777 12.25 -14.31 -29.10
CA SER A 777 11.89 -15.27 -28.06
C SER A 777 10.74 -14.79 -27.19
N ARG A 778 10.13 -15.75 -26.50
CA ARG A 778 9.38 -15.47 -25.26
C ARG A 778 10.29 -14.75 -24.26
N GLU A 779 9.69 -13.93 -23.41
CA GLU A 779 10.44 -13.06 -22.49
C GLU A 779 10.48 -13.65 -21.08
N LEU A 780 11.68 -13.77 -20.52
CA LEU A 780 11.88 -13.96 -19.09
C LEU A 780 11.75 -12.60 -18.40
N THR A 781 10.84 -12.51 -17.43
CA THR A 781 10.87 -11.42 -16.45
C THR A 781 11.93 -11.74 -15.40
N LEU A 782 12.95 -10.89 -15.30
CA LEU A 782 14.00 -10.98 -14.31
C LEU A 782 13.81 -9.90 -13.25
N GLU A 783 13.35 -10.29 -12.07
CA GLU A 783 13.26 -9.41 -10.91
C GLU A 783 14.66 -9.23 -10.30
N VAL A 784 15.03 -8.01 -9.94
CA VAL A 784 16.31 -7.72 -9.28
C VAL A 784 16.03 -7.33 -7.84
N GLU A 785 16.53 -8.12 -6.90
CA GLU A 785 16.29 -7.90 -5.47
C GLU A 785 16.95 -6.58 -5.00
N GLU A 786 16.41 -6.00 -3.93
CA GLU A 786 17.11 -4.90 -3.24
C GLU A 786 18.33 -5.41 -2.48
N LEU A 787 19.29 -4.52 -2.25
CA LEU A 787 20.41 -4.78 -1.35
C LEU A 787 20.00 -4.52 0.12
N PRO A 788 20.49 -5.30 1.10
CA PRO A 788 20.28 -5.03 2.52
C PRO A 788 20.81 -3.64 2.94
N GLU A 789 20.14 -2.96 3.87
CA GLU A 789 20.55 -1.62 4.34
C GLU A 789 22.00 -1.56 4.83
N GLN A 790 22.51 -2.66 5.41
CA GLN A 790 23.86 -2.75 5.97
C GLN A 790 24.94 -2.55 4.90
N GLU A 791 24.66 -2.88 3.63
CA GLU A 791 25.55 -2.63 2.48
C GLU A 791 25.69 -1.13 2.14
N PHE A 792 24.93 -0.26 2.82
CA PHE A 792 24.98 1.20 2.70
C PHE A 792 25.30 1.91 4.04
N GLU A 793 25.66 1.18 5.10
CA GLU A 793 26.16 1.73 6.38
C GLU A 793 27.68 2.05 6.32
N LEU A 794 28.09 2.80 5.28
CA LEU A 794 29.49 2.96 4.86
C LEU A 794 30.07 4.38 5.02
N VAL A 795 29.26 5.33 5.53
CA VAL A 795 29.65 6.73 5.73
C VAL A 795 30.26 6.93 7.11
N SER A 796 31.35 7.69 7.20
CA SER A 796 32.00 8.05 8.47
C SER A 796 32.75 9.38 8.41
N ILE A 797 33.01 9.99 9.57
CA ILE A 797 34.06 10.98 9.77
C ILE A 797 35.17 10.34 10.61
N PRO A 798 36.28 9.85 10.02
CA PRO A 798 37.29 9.07 10.72
C PRO A 798 38.04 9.83 11.83
N GLU A 799 38.07 11.16 11.77
CA GLU A 799 38.72 12.01 12.78
C GLU A 799 37.84 12.28 14.01
N ALA A 800 36.56 11.89 13.99
CA ALA A 800 35.63 12.13 15.10
C ALA A 800 35.84 11.12 16.24
N SER A 801 36.04 11.62 17.46
CA SER A 801 36.29 10.79 18.65
C SER A 801 35.02 10.63 19.48
N GLY A 802 34.53 9.40 19.64
CA GLY A 802 33.31 9.12 20.42
C GLY A 802 32.05 9.85 19.90
N GLY A 803 31.95 10.05 18.58
CA GLY A 803 30.88 10.84 17.95
C GLY A 803 31.11 12.35 17.95
N ALA A 804 32.24 12.84 18.46
CA ALA A 804 32.55 14.27 18.54
C ALA A 804 33.56 14.74 17.48
N ILE A 805 33.19 15.76 16.70
CA ILE A 805 34.04 16.46 15.73
C ILE A 805 34.78 17.60 16.42
N ASN A 806 36.11 17.63 16.35
CA ASN A 806 36.91 18.77 16.80
C ASN A 806 36.83 19.91 15.77
N THR A 807 36.30 21.07 16.16
CA THR A 807 36.10 22.21 15.25
C THR A 807 37.35 23.01 14.92
N ALA A 808 38.45 22.82 15.65
CA ALA A 808 39.71 23.54 15.43
C ALA A 808 40.56 22.95 14.28
N VAL A 809 40.16 21.82 13.69
CA VAL A 809 40.89 21.10 12.64
C VAL A 809 39.99 20.75 11.45
N ALA A 810 40.60 20.47 10.30
CA ALA A 810 39.87 19.89 9.19
C ALA A 810 39.62 18.40 9.45
N ASN A 811 38.45 17.91 9.01
CA ASN A 811 38.01 16.52 9.13
C ASN A 811 37.62 16.04 7.71
N ASN A 812 37.35 14.76 7.48
CA ASN A 812 36.92 14.27 6.17
C ASN A 812 35.65 13.41 6.28
N VAL A 813 34.72 13.55 5.33
CA VAL A 813 33.72 12.51 5.08
C VAL A 813 34.39 11.39 4.29
N ARG A 814 34.31 10.17 4.80
CA ARG A 814 34.76 8.95 4.12
C ARG A 814 33.54 8.10 3.79
N ILE A 815 33.45 7.64 2.55
CA ILE A 815 32.51 6.60 2.13
C ILE A 815 33.33 5.41 1.63
N ASP A 816 33.29 4.28 2.33
CA ASP A 816 33.98 3.06 1.87
C ASP A 816 33.23 2.39 0.70
N LYS A 817 33.95 1.56 -0.07
CA LYS A 817 33.45 0.76 -1.20
C LYS A 817 32.09 0.12 -0.91
N TRP A 818 31.08 0.52 -1.68
CA TRP A 818 29.75 -0.08 -1.73
C TRP A 818 29.60 -1.15 -2.83
N PRO A 819 28.51 -1.93 -2.86
CA PRO A 819 28.17 -2.80 -3.99
C PRO A 819 28.13 -2.06 -5.33
N PHE A 820 28.64 -2.68 -6.40
CA PHE A 820 28.76 -2.06 -7.73
C PHE A 820 29.60 -0.76 -7.78
N PHE A 821 30.47 -0.51 -6.79
CA PHE A 821 31.45 0.60 -6.80
C PHE A 821 32.35 0.57 -8.04
N ARG A 822 32.43 1.69 -8.76
CA ARG A 822 33.20 1.87 -10.00
C ARG A 822 33.56 3.35 -10.23
N ALA A 823 34.66 3.59 -10.95
CA ALA A 823 35.00 4.94 -11.41
C ALA A 823 33.87 5.54 -12.27
N GLY A 824 33.66 6.84 -12.15
CA GLY A 824 32.64 7.62 -12.86
C GLY A 824 31.27 7.71 -12.18
N GLN A 825 30.97 6.91 -11.14
CA GLN A 825 29.68 6.98 -10.42
C GLN A 825 29.46 8.34 -9.75
N PRO A 826 28.38 9.08 -10.06
CA PRO A 826 28.06 10.33 -9.36
C PRO A 826 27.73 10.08 -7.89
N VAL A 827 28.36 10.87 -7.02
CA VAL A 827 28.15 10.86 -5.57
C VAL A 827 27.82 12.27 -5.08
N TRP A 828 26.90 12.36 -4.13
CA TRP A 828 26.53 13.60 -3.42
C TRP A 828 26.83 13.45 -1.93
N ILE A 829 27.30 14.52 -1.30
CA ILE A 829 27.57 14.61 0.14
C ILE A 829 27.19 16.00 0.63
N GLN A 830 26.28 16.06 1.59
CA GLN A 830 25.78 17.27 2.24
C GLN A 830 25.94 17.17 3.77
N LEU A 831 26.47 18.22 4.39
CA LEU A 831 26.46 18.40 5.82
C LEU A 831 25.23 19.22 6.22
N LEU A 832 24.42 18.67 7.13
CA LEU A 832 23.31 19.37 7.76
C LEU A 832 23.70 19.75 9.20
N SER A 833 23.56 21.03 9.55
CA SER A 833 23.93 21.59 10.86
C SER A 833 23.29 22.97 11.04
N THR A 834 23.72 23.78 12.03
CA THR A 834 23.29 25.18 12.18
C THR A 834 23.67 26.06 10.97
N THR A 835 24.63 25.60 10.15
CA THR A 835 24.85 26.09 8.79
C THR A 835 25.07 24.88 7.88
N ASN A 836 24.16 24.65 6.93
CA ASN A 836 24.28 23.56 5.97
C ASN A 836 25.42 23.81 4.97
N ARG A 837 26.01 22.74 4.43
CA ARG A 837 27.11 22.81 3.46
C ARG A 837 27.13 21.61 2.52
N ASP A 838 27.06 21.86 1.22
CA ASP A 838 27.43 20.87 0.21
C ASP A 838 28.95 20.64 0.21
N LEU A 839 29.38 19.38 0.21
CA LEU A 839 30.78 18.98 0.02
C LEU A 839 31.03 18.42 -1.38
N ARG A 840 30.12 17.55 -1.83
CA ARG A 840 30.18 16.85 -3.12
C ARG A 840 28.81 16.94 -3.79
N LEU A 841 28.77 17.37 -5.05
CA LEU A 841 27.54 17.51 -5.83
C LEU A 841 27.74 16.82 -7.18
N ALA A 842 27.08 15.68 -7.40
CA ALA A 842 27.14 14.94 -8.66
C ALA A 842 28.57 14.53 -9.12
N VAL A 843 29.56 14.52 -8.22
CA VAL A 843 30.97 14.34 -8.62
C VAL A 843 31.28 12.85 -8.73
N GLY A 844 31.61 12.42 -9.95
CA GLY A 844 32.01 11.06 -10.26
C GLY A 844 33.15 10.54 -9.38
N VAL A 845 33.08 9.28 -8.96
CA VAL A 845 34.20 8.56 -8.31
C VAL A 845 35.42 8.60 -9.23
N THR A 846 36.52 9.20 -8.77
CA THR A 846 37.76 9.28 -9.54
C THR A 846 38.49 7.93 -9.60
N SER A 847 39.37 7.73 -10.57
CA SER A 847 40.20 6.52 -10.66
C SER A 847 41.08 6.30 -9.43
N ALA A 848 41.45 7.37 -8.71
CA ALA A 848 42.21 7.30 -7.47
C ALA A 848 41.35 6.78 -6.30
N GLU A 849 40.13 7.30 -6.13
CA GLU A 849 39.15 6.82 -5.14
C GLU A 849 38.73 5.37 -5.42
N PHE A 850 38.51 5.02 -6.70
CA PHE A 850 38.21 3.66 -7.12
C PHE A 850 39.33 2.68 -6.72
N ASN A 851 40.58 3.01 -7.04
CA ASN A 851 41.74 2.19 -6.66
C ASN A 851 41.97 2.15 -5.13
N ALA A 852 41.56 3.19 -4.40
CA ALA A 852 41.65 3.26 -2.95
C ALA A 852 40.49 2.54 -2.22
N GLY A 853 39.44 2.13 -2.94
CA GLY A 853 38.27 1.49 -2.36
C GLY A 853 37.38 2.40 -1.51
N ARG A 854 37.42 3.73 -1.70
CA ARG A 854 36.66 4.72 -0.93
C ARG A 854 36.72 6.14 -1.51
N THR A 855 35.74 6.99 -1.18
CA THR A 855 35.89 8.46 -1.32
C THR A 855 36.48 9.06 -0.03
N LEU A 856 37.01 10.28 -0.15
CA LEU A 856 37.48 11.08 1.00
C LEU A 856 37.30 12.57 0.70
N ASP A 857 36.28 13.17 1.30
CA ASP A 857 35.76 14.48 0.95
C ASP A 857 35.97 15.48 2.12
N LEU A 858 36.82 16.48 1.88
CA LEU A 858 37.35 17.36 2.93
C LEU A 858 36.29 18.30 3.53
N ILE A 859 36.15 18.26 4.86
CA ILE A 859 35.41 19.24 5.66
C ILE A 859 36.39 20.35 6.12
N PRO A 860 36.28 21.59 5.61
CA PRO A 860 37.25 22.64 5.96
C PRO A 860 37.15 23.05 7.43
N ALA A 861 38.29 23.23 8.08
CA ALA A 861 38.38 23.76 9.46
C ALA A 861 37.63 25.10 9.60
N SER A 862 37.70 25.97 8.60
CA SER A 862 37.02 27.28 8.59
C SER A 862 35.49 27.21 8.55
N TYR A 863 34.92 26.09 8.11
CA TYR A 863 33.48 25.82 8.21
C TYR A 863 33.15 25.31 9.63
N LEU A 864 33.90 24.32 10.12
CA LEU A 864 33.68 23.73 11.44
C LEU A 864 33.87 24.74 12.58
N SER A 865 34.86 25.63 12.48
CA SER A 865 35.09 26.71 13.45
C SER A 865 33.90 27.69 13.52
N GLY A 866 33.13 27.83 12.44
CA GLY A 866 31.92 28.65 12.39
C GLY A 866 30.69 28.01 13.04
N LEU A 867 30.71 26.69 13.31
CA LEU A 867 29.63 25.99 14.01
C LEU A 867 29.69 26.23 15.53
N GLU A 868 28.52 26.23 16.17
CA GLU A 868 28.39 26.38 17.62
C GLU A 868 28.90 25.14 18.36
N ASN A 869 29.23 25.27 19.65
CA ASN A 869 29.67 24.12 20.46
C ASN A 869 28.49 23.17 20.77
N ASN A 870 28.69 21.86 20.60
CA ASN A 870 27.66 20.83 20.74
C ASN A 870 26.52 20.91 19.70
N SER A 871 26.73 21.59 18.57
CA SER A 871 25.77 21.56 17.45
C SER A 871 25.85 20.22 16.72
N GLU A 872 24.71 19.76 16.22
CA GLU A 872 24.62 18.51 15.46
C GLU A 872 25.21 18.67 14.05
N VAL A 873 25.88 17.63 13.55
CA VAL A 873 26.35 17.50 12.17
C VAL A 873 25.93 16.13 11.63
N ALA A 874 24.96 16.12 10.72
CA ALA A 874 24.52 14.94 10.00
C ALA A 874 25.09 14.93 8.57
N VAL A 875 25.59 13.77 8.12
CA VAL A 875 26.32 13.61 6.84
C VAL A 875 25.45 12.88 5.82
N LYS A 876 24.53 13.57 5.14
CA LYS A 876 23.71 12.93 4.11
C LYS A 876 24.54 12.65 2.85
N ALA A 877 24.50 11.42 2.36
CA ALA A 877 25.21 11.03 1.15
C ALA A 877 24.36 10.11 0.25
N TRP A 878 24.61 10.16 -1.06
CA TRP A 878 23.90 9.36 -2.07
C TRP A 878 24.84 8.94 -3.21
N VAL A 879 24.52 7.85 -3.90
CA VAL A 879 25.19 7.40 -5.13
C VAL A 879 24.20 7.05 -6.24
N SER A 880 24.46 7.52 -7.46
CA SER A 880 23.74 7.11 -8.67
C SER A 880 24.32 5.78 -9.17
N LEU A 881 23.60 4.68 -8.90
CA LEU A 881 23.96 3.35 -9.41
C LEU A 881 23.54 3.17 -10.88
N ASP A 882 22.46 3.84 -11.27
CA ASP A 882 21.86 3.91 -12.61
C ASP A 882 22.63 4.81 -13.60
N GLY A 883 23.55 5.66 -13.11
CA GLY A 883 24.34 6.58 -13.92
C GLY A 883 23.57 7.77 -14.51
N SER A 884 22.31 7.99 -14.12
CA SER A 884 21.46 9.09 -14.62
C SER A 884 21.89 10.47 -14.13
N ASN A 885 22.69 10.52 -13.06
CA ASN A 885 23.07 11.74 -12.35
C ASN A 885 21.88 12.51 -11.71
N SER A 886 20.76 11.83 -11.43
CA SER A 886 19.66 12.35 -10.60
C SER A 886 19.80 11.94 -9.14
N LEU A 887 19.36 12.80 -8.22
CA LEU A 887 19.17 12.46 -6.80
C LEU A 887 17.90 11.65 -6.54
N GLU A 888 16.91 11.72 -7.44
CA GLU A 888 15.62 11.01 -7.30
C GLU A 888 15.76 9.50 -7.44
N THR A 889 16.79 9.04 -8.18
CA THR A 889 17.10 7.62 -8.40
C THR A 889 18.40 7.18 -7.72
N ALA A 890 19.10 8.08 -7.02
CA ALA A 890 20.32 7.76 -6.29
C ALA A 890 19.99 7.02 -4.98
N LYS A 891 20.72 5.93 -4.71
CA LYS A 891 20.59 5.19 -3.44
C LYS A 891 21.23 5.99 -2.32
N TYR A 892 20.51 6.13 -1.21
CA TYR A 892 20.92 6.87 -0.02
C TYR A 892 21.84 6.00 0.86
N PHE A 893 22.92 6.58 1.37
CA PHE A 893 23.72 5.94 2.41
C PHE A 893 23.14 6.22 3.79
N LYS A 894 23.21 5.23 4.68
CA LYS A 894 22.72 5.36 6.07
C LYS A 894 23.78 6.08 6.92
N VAL A 895 23.32 7.02 7.75
CA VAL A 895 24.15 8.16 8.21
C VAL A 895 24.43 8.11 9.71
N PRO A 896 25.70 8.20 10.14
CA PRO A 896 26.04 8.57 11.51
C PRO A 896 25.88 10.09 11.74
N THR A 897 25.21 10.44 12.83
CA THR A 897 25.14 11.80 13.36
C THR A 897 26.31 12.06 14.31
N TYR A 898 26.89 13.25 14.22
CA TYR A 898 27.98 13.72 15.07
C TYR A 898 27.60 14.98 15.85
N VAL A 899 28.36 15.31 16.89
CA VAL A 899 28.28 16.60 17.59
C VAL A 899 29.60 17.36 17.48
N THR A 900 29.56 18.67 17.29
CA THR A 900 30.76 19.51 17.34
C THR A 900 31.28 19.64 18.78
N ARG A 901 32.60 19.76 18.93
CA ARG A 901 33.26 20.17 20.17
C ARG A 901 34.33 21.20 19.85
N LYS A 902 34.27 22.33 20.56
CA LYS A 902 35.24 23.43 20.47
C LYS A 902 36.60 23.00 21.01
N GLY A 903 37.64 23.19 20.20
CA GLY A 903 39.01 22.83 20.55
C GLY A 903 39.59 23.71 21.67
N SER A 904 40.65 23.23 22.31
CA SER A 904 41.42 24.02 23.29
C SER A 904 41.91 25.32 22.63
N GLY A 905 41.55 26.46 23.23
CA GLY A 905 41.81 27.80 22.73
C GLY A 905 40.64 28.43 21.94
N GLU A 906 39.54 27.71 21.68
CA GLU A 906 38.34 28.33 21.09
C GLU A 906 37.40 28.93 22.16
N ILE A 907 36.86 30.11 21.87
CA ILE A 907 35.78 30.72 22.66
C ILE A 907 34.48 29.93 22.40
N ILE A 908 33.83 29.46 23.46
CA ILE A 908 32.61 28.63 23.37
C ILE A 908 31.31 29.41 23.57
N ARG A 909 31.35 30.51 24.34
CA ARG A 909 30.23 31.47 24.51
C ARG A 909 30.71 32.78 25.14
N HIS A 910 29.95 33.85 24.97
CA HIS A 910 30.05 35.07 25.77
C HIS A 910 28.90 35.14 26.78
N ILE A 911 29.20 35.52 28.01
CA ILE A 911 28.22 35.74 29.10
C ILE A 911 28.09 37.25 29.31
N THR A 912 26.89 37.79 29.15
CA THR A 912 26.62 39.23 29.32
C THR A 912 26.55 39.62 30.79
N VAL A 913 27.30 40.66 31.16
CA VAL A 913 27.47 41.21 32.51
C VAL A 913 27.38 42.75 32.47
N GLY A 914 27.74 43.45 33.53
CA GLY A 914 27.84 44.92 33.51
C GLY A 914 29.01 45.43 32.67
N ASN A 915 28.99 46.72 32.32
CA ASN A 915 30.05 47.37 31.53
C ASN A 915 31.40 47.41 32.28
N GLY A 916 32.47 47.08 31.56
CA GLY A 916 33.85 47.07 32.04
C GLY A 916 34.13 45.98 33.08
N PRO A 917 33.83 44.70 32.81
CA PRO A 917 34.23 43.61 33.69
C PRO A 917 35.75 43.59 33.81
N ASN A 918 36.31 43.75 35.01
CA ASN A 918 37.76 43.90 35.21
C ASN A 918 38.39 42.81 36.10
N GLN A 919 37.63 42.24 37.03
CA GLN A 919 38.08 41.12 37.88
C GLN A 919 37.00 40.05 37.95
N ILE A 920 37.42 38.80 38.11
CA ILE A 920 36.59 37.61 38.23
C ILE A 920 37.11 36.71 39.35
N ALA A 921 36.21 35.99 40.02
CA ALA A 921 36.52 34.89 40.92
C ALA A 921 35.49 33.77 40.73
N ILE A 922 35.90 32.53 40.98
CA ILE A 922 35.07 31.33 40.82
C ILE A 922 35.09 30.54 42.13
N SER A 923 33.95 30.03 42.58
CA SER A 923 33.84 29.19 43.77
C SER A 923 34.55 27.84 43.60
N ARG A 924 34.92 27.19 44.71
CA ARG A 924 35.68 25.93 44.70
C ARG A 924 34.95 24.76 44.02
N ASP A 925 33.62 24.82 43.93
CA ASP A 925 32.76 23.87 43.23
C ASP A 925 32.50 24.25 41.76
N GLY A 926 33.05 25.37 41.27
CA GLY A 926 32.88 25.86 39.89
C GLY A 926 31.53 26.54 39.60
N ASN A 927 30.53 26.39 40.47
CA ASN A 927 29.15 26.78 40.17
C ASN A 927 28.89 28.29 40.25
N THR A 928 29.62 29.04 41.08
CA THR A 928 29.38 30.48 41.30
C THR A 928 30.56 31.30 40.78
N VAL A 929 30.29 32.15 39.79
CA VAL A 929 31.25 33.09 39.23
C VAL A 929 30.85 34.51 39.63
N CYS A 930 31.76 35.24 40.27
CA CYS A 930 31.56 36.63 40.65
C CYS A 930 32.44 37.54 39.80
N VAL A 931 31.84 38.55 39.16
CA VAL A 931 32.50 39.47 38.22
C VAL A 931 32.31 40.91 38.70
N LEU A 932 33.41 41.67 38.79
CA LEU A 932 33.37 43.09 39.07
C LEU A 932 33.29 43.89 37.76
N ASN A 933 32.27 44.73 37.62
CA ASN A 933 32.02 45.58 36.46
C ASN A 933 32.41 47.03 36.79
N ALA A 934 33.69 47.37 36.64
CA ALA A 934 34.26 48.62 37.13
C ALA A 934 33.74 49.89 36.42
N ARG A 935 33.32 49.80 35.15
CA ARG A 935 32.74 50.97 34.42
C ARG A 935 31.25 51.16 34.74
N ALA A 936 30.55 50.09 35.10
CA ALA A 936 29.13 50.11 35.49
C ALA A 936 28.89 50.27 37.00
N TYR A 937 29.95 50.32 37.82
CA TYR A 937 29.86 50.31 39.30
C TYR A 937 28.90 49.23 39.81
N SER A 938 29.14 47.97 39.41
CA SER A 938 28.29 46.83 39.79
C SER A 938 29.06 45.53 39.90
N VAL A 939 28.46 44.54 40.56
CA VAL A 939 28.95 43.15 40.64
C VAL A 939 27.92 42.23 40.00
N SER A 940 28.35 41.37 39.08
CA SER A 940 27.52 40.30 38.51
C SER A 940 27.87 38.98 39.16
N VAL A 941 26.85 38.28 39.68
CA VAL A 941 26.95 36.91 40.18
C VAL A 941 26.27 36.00 39.17
N ILE A 942 26.98 34.99 38.68
CA ILE A 942 26.54 34.04 37.66
C ILE A 942 26.55 32.64 38.28
N ASN A 943 25.45 31.90 38.15
CA ASN A 943 25.48 30.45 38.28
C ASN A 943 25.96 29.86 36.94
N PHE A 944 27.14 29.25 36.93
CA PHE A 944 27.81 28.83 35.69
C PHE A 944 27.11 27.64 35.01
N ALA A 945 26.52 26.74 35.81
CA ALA A 945 25.82 25.55 35.36
C ALA A 945 24.44 25.88 34.76
N SER A 946 23.63 26.69 35.43
CA SER A 946 22.30 27.10 34.93
C SER A 946 22.31 28.33 34.03
N GLY A 947 23.43 29.06 33.96
CA GLY A 947 23.56 30.32 33.23
C GLY A 947 22.83 31.51 33.87
N ALA A 948 22.21 31.35 35.04
CA ALA A 948 21.45 32.42 35.69
C ALA A 948 22.36 33.56 36.19
N ILE A 949 22.04 34.81 35.85
CA ILE A 949 22.85 36.00 36.16
C ILE A 949 22.07 36.98 37.04
N ARG A 950 22.71 37.54 38.06
CA ARG A 950 22.19 38.68 38.83
C ARG A 950 23.25 39.76 38.96
N THR A 951 22.94 40.98 38.50
CA THR A 951 23.83 42.14 38.59
C THR A 951 23.32 43.12 39.66
N LEU A 952 24.21 43.59 40.53
CA LEU A 952 23.94 44.42 41.70
C LEU A 952 24.79 45.68 41.64
N ALA A 953 24.19 46.87 41.70
CA ALA A 953 24.91 48.14 41.71
C ALA A 953 25.64 48.36 43.05
N TYR A 954 26.88 48.85 43.01
CA TYR A 954 27.67 49.26 44.17
C TYR A 954 28.72 50.32 43.81
N ASN A 955 28.75 51.43 44.56
CA ASN A 955 29.64 52.57 44.31
C ASN A 955 31.14 52.24 44.51
N TYR A 956 31.97 52.59 43.52
CA TYR A 956 33.44 52.60 43.61
C TYR A 956 34.10 51.34 44.22
N VAL A 957 33.67 50.15 43.79
CA VAL A 957 34.41 48.89 44.05
C VAL A 957 35.67 48.85 43.18
N TYR A 958 36.80 48.42 43.77
CA TYR A 958 38.08 48.27 43.07
C TYR A 958 38.47 46.80 42.87
N ARG A 959 38.21 45.94 43.86
CA ARG A 959 38.48 44.49 43.81
C ARG A 959 37.44 43.67 44.55
N LEU A 960 37.41 42.37 44.25
CA LEU A 960 36.67 41.34 44.97
C LEU A 960 37.59 40.22 45.49
N ALA A 961 37.14 39.51 46.52
CA ALA A 961 37.67 38.24 46.99
C ALA A 961 36.51 37.34 47.42
N LEU A 962 36.45 36.12 46.88
CA LEU A 962 35.39 35.16 47.16
C LEU A 962 35.80 34.24 48.32
N HIS A 963 34.90 34.00 49.27
CA HIS A 963 35.14 33.06 50.35
C HIS A 963 35.20 31.60 49.82
N PRO A 964 36.14 30.75 50.27
CA PRO A 964 36.38 29.44 49.65
C PRO A 964 35.30 28.37 49.93
N THR A 965 34.37 28.61 50.85
CA THR A 965 33.33 27.66 51.28
C THR A 965 31.96 28.30 51.49
N GLU A 966 31.86 29.28 52.39
CA GLU A 966 30.62 30.04 52.64
C GLU A 966 30.20 30.98 51.48
N PRO A 967 28.91 31.31 51.31
CA PRO A 967 28.40 32.17 50.25
C PRO A 967 28.66 33.67 50.54
N ARG A 968 29.92 34.07 50.68
CA ARG A 968 30.34 35.46 50.99
C ARG A 968 31.34 35.98 49.96
N LEU A 969 31.06 37.16 49.39
CA LEU A 969 31.97 37.90 48.52
C LEU A 969 32.40 39.20 49.19
N PHE A 970 33.68 39.32 49.51
CA PHE A 970 34.29 40.51 50.11
C PHE A 970 34.74 41.47 49.00
N LEU A 971 34.55 42.77 49.21
CA LEU A 971 34.90 43.81 48.25
C LEU A 971 35.85 44.84 48.88
N SER A 972 36.81 45.39 48.12
CA SER A 972 37.42 46.68 48.46
C SER A 972 36.71 47.79 47.70
N ALA A 973 36.25 48.81 48.41
CA ALA A 973 35.49 49.92 47.83
C ALA A 973 35.79 51.25 48.55
N ASN A 974 35.53 52.37 47.87
CA ASN A 974 35.65 53.70 48.46
C ASN A 974 34.28 54.24 48.90
N THR A 975 33.98 54.06 50.19
CA THR A 975 32.66 54.33 50.81
C THR A 975 32.51 55.77 51.33
N GLY A 976 33.07 56.77 50.64
CA GLY A 976 33.05 58.17 51.09
C GLY A 976 31.63 58.73 51.33
N LEU A 977 31.41 59.64 52.28
CA LEU A 977 32.35 60.59 52.91
C LEU A 977 32.36 60.45 54.44
N GLY A 978 33.54 60.22 55.03
CA GLY A 978 33.73 60.18 56.49
C GLY A 978 35.01 59.46 56.91
N ALA A 979 35.33 59.46 58.20
CA ALA A 979 36.51 58.77 58.76
C ALA A 979 36.33 57.25 58.94
N ASN A 980 35.19 56.70 58.50
CA ASN A 980 34.78 55.32 58.69
C ASN A 980 34.77 54.59 57.34
N TYR A 981 35.93 54.12 56.87
CA TYR A 981 35.99 53.26 55.69
C TYR A 981 35.59 51.83 56.06
N GLN A 982 34.78 51.18 55.22
CA GLN A 982 34.29 49.82 55.48
C GLN A 982 34.42 48.92 54.25
N ALA A 983 34.66 47.62 54.45
CA ALA A 983 34.71 46.63 53.38
C ALA A 983 33.31 46.00 53.21
N PRO A 984 32.66 46.16 52.04
CA PRO A 984 31.37 45.52 51.79
C PRO A 984 31.51 44.00 51.70
N VAL A 985 30.54 43.29 52.28
CA VAL A 985 30.36 41.85 52.09
C VAL A 985 28.99 41.61 51.48
N LEU A 986 28.99 41.07 50.26
CA LEU A 986 27.78 40.57 49.61
C LEU A 986 27.54 39.12 50.06
N ASN A 987 26.38 38.84 50.63
CA ASN A 987 25.89 37.48 50.80
C ASN A 987 25.33 36.99 49.46
N LEU A 988 25.83 35.86 48.97
CA LEU A 988 25.52 35.32 47.64
C LEU A 988 24.23 34.49 47.59
N SER A 989 23.65 34.15 48.76
CA SER A 989 22.35 33.47 48.87
C SER A 989 21.19 34.47 48.97
N THR A 990 21.37 35.57 49.71
CA THR A 990 20.33 36.62 49.90
C THR A 990 20.50 37.81 48.97
N PHE A 991 21.66 37.98 48.34
CA PHE A 991 22.05 39.14 47.53
C PHE A 991 21.98 40.48 48.27
N THR A 992 22.21 40.46 49.58
CA THR A 992 22.25 41.64 50.44
C THR A 992 23.69 42.00 50.84
N PHE A 993 23.97 43.31 50.92
CA PHE A 993 25.25 43.84 51.41
C PHE A 993 25.26 44.02 52.93
N SER A 994 26.43 43.85 53.54
CA SER A 994 26.71 44.12 54.95
C SER A 994 28.11 44.72 55.12
N TYR A 995 28.37 45.38 56.26
CA TYR A 995 29.59 46.19 56.47
C TYR A 995 30.30 45.86 57.80
N PRO A 996 30.70 44.59 58.06
CA PRO A 996 31.24 44.18 59.35
C PRO A 996 32.67 44.67 59.62
N PHE A 997 33.47 44.97 58.58
CA PHE A 997 34.87 45.37 58.73
C PHE A 997 35.03 46.88 58.56
N ALA A 998 35.63 47.57 59.55
CA ALA A 998 35.90 49.01 59.51
C ALA A 998 37.40 49.31 59.73
N PHE A 999 37.92 50.34 59.05
CA PHE A 999 39.34 50.72 59.08
C PHE A 999 39.54 52.23 58.85
N SER A 1000 40.69 52.75 59.30
CA SER A 1000 40.95 54.19 59.46
C SER A 1000 41.51 54.92 58.23
N TYR A 1001 41.64 54.23 57.09
CA TYR A 1001 42.24 54.76 55.86
C TYR A 1001 41.44 54.31 54.63
N SER A 1002 41.58 54.99 53.49
CA SER A 1002 40.87 54.56 52.27
C SER A 1002 41.38 53.20 51.78
N ALA A 1003 40.48 52.35 51.29
CA ALA A 1003 40.84 51.06 50.73
C ALA A 1003 41.59 51.23 49.40
N ALA A 1004 42.68 50.49 49.22
CA ALA A 1004 43.43 50.44 47.97
C ALA A 1004 42.78 49.48 46.95
N TYR A 1005 43.43 49.37 45.79
CA TYR A 1005 43.08 48.45 44.70
C TYR A 1005 43.39 46.97 45.02
N ALA A 1006 43.39 46.55 46.29
CA ALA A 1006 43.73 45.20 46.69
C ALA A 1006 42.88 44.69 47.85
N ILE A 1007 42.35 43.48 47.68
CA ILE A 1007 41.74 42.66 48.72
C ILE A 1007 42.13 41.21 48.46
N GLY A 1008 42.29 40.41 49.50
CA GLY A 1008 42.62 38.99 49.41
C GLY A 1008 42.08 38.24 50.63
N ILE A 1009 42.10 36.91 50.55
CA ILE A 1009 41.67 36.02 51.63
C ILE A 1009 42.66 34.85 51.73
N ASN A 1010 42.85 34.29 52.91
CA ASN A 1010 43.68 33.10 53.08
C ASN A 1010 42.93 31.82 52.62
N PRO A 1011 43.63 30.69 52.38
CA PRO A 1011 43.02 29.50 51.76
C PRO A 1011 41.93 28.83 52.60
N THR A 1012 41.92 29.07 53.93
CA THR A 1012 40.89 28.59 54.86
C THR A 1012 39.69 29.52 54.98
N GLY A 1013 39.72 30.70 54.35
CA GLY A 1013 38.66 31.72 54.45
C GLY A 1013 38.65 32.53 55.74
N SER A 1014 39.43 32.16 56.76
CA SER A 1014 39.38 32.75 58.11
C SER A 1014 40.04 34.14 58.24
N ARG A 1015 40.88 34.57 57.30
CA ARG A 1015 41.57 35.86 57.34
C ARG A 1015 41.40 36.62 56.02
N MET A 1016 40.90 37.84 56.12
CA MET A 1016 40.82 38.79 54.99
C MET A 1016 41.94 39.83 55.12
N PHE A 1017 42.52 40.20 53.98
CA PHE A 1017 43.55 41.21 53.85
C PHE A 1017 43.02 42.34 52.97
N ILE A 1018 43.12 43.59 53.40
CA ILE A 1018 42.68 44.75 52.61
C ILE A 1018 43.78 45.80 52.54
N GLY A 1019 44.19 46.14 51.31
CA GLY A 1019 45.22 47.14 51.04
C GLY A 1019 44.79 48.53 51.48
N LEU A 1020 45.73 49.34 51.97
CA LEU A 1020 45.46 50.68 52.46
C LEU A 1020 46.10 51.74 51.55
N LEU A 1021 45.32 52.75 51.18
CA LEU A 1021 45.78 53.95 50.47
C LEU A 1021 46.01 55.07 51.49
N ALA A 1022 47.09 54.94 52.26
CA ALA A 1022 47.43 55.84 53.36
C ALA A 1022 48.68 56.68 53.01
N SER A 1023 48.46 57.79 52.31
CA SER A 1023 49.50 58.72 51.84
C SER A 1023 50.46 59.16 52.94
N GLY A 1024 51.76 58.95 52.75
CA GLY A 1024 52.80 59.31 53.71
C GLY A 1024 52.95 58.35 54.90
N SER A 1025 52.17 57.26 54.98
CA SER A 1025 52.34 56.22 55.99
C SER A 1025 53.26 55.10 55.51
N SER A 1026 53.72 54.28 56.45
CA SER A 1026 54.43 53.01 56.22
C SER A 1026 53.52 51.79 56.31
N LEU A 1027 52.20 51.93 56.08
CA LEU A 1027 51.21 50.84 56.18
C LEU A 1027 50.84 50.29 54.79
N ALA A 1028 50.89 48.97 54.63
CA ALA A 1028 50.54 48.30 53.37
C ALA A 1028 49.10 47.77 53.36
N PHE A 1029 48.70 47.02 54.40
CA PHE A 1029 47.36 46.42 54.50
C PHE A 1029 46.91 46.15 55.94
N SER A 1030 45.60 46.08 56.15
CA SER A 1030 44.96 45.57 57.38
C SER A 1030 44.61 44.10 57.27
N VAL A 1031 44.59 43.41 58.40
CA VAL A 1031 44.18 42.00 58.55
C VAL A 1031 42.91 41.93 59.42
N PHE A 1032 41.91 41.17 58.97
CA PHE A 1032 40.64 40.97 59.66
C PHE A 1032 40.33 39.48 59.86
N ASP A 1033 39.64 39.16 60.96
CA ASP A 1033 39.05 37.85 61.23
C ASP A 1033 37.66 37.79 60.58
N THR A 1034 37.48 36.91 59.59
CA THR A 1034 36.27 36.92 58.75
C THR A 1034 35.02 36.41 59.46
N THR A 1035 35.17 35.62 60.52
CA THR A 1035 34.05 35.04 61.28
C THR A 1035 33.46 36.04 62.26
N SER A 1036 34.31 36.81 62.95
CA SER A 1036 33.92 37.76 64.00
C SER A 1036 33.78 39.21 63.53
N GLY A 1037 34.20 39.51 62.29
CA GLY A 1037 34.26 40.87 61.75
C GLY A 1037 35.42 41.71 62.31
N GLN A 1038 36.17 41.20 63.29
CA GLN A 1038 37.10 42.02 64.07
C GLN A 1038 38.39 42.33 63.31
N TYR A 1039 38.88 43.55 63.52
CA TYR A 1039 40.24 43.96 63.19
C TYR A 1039 41.24 43.13 63.99
N VAL A 1040 42.27 42.61 63.33
CA VAL A 1040 43.34 41.84 63.96
C VAL A 1040 44.60 42.69 64.11
N THR A 1041 45.12 43.24 63.01
CA THR A 1041 46.38 44.00 62.99
C THR A 1041 46.61 44.71 61.63
N ASN A 1042 47.64 45.54 61.53
CA ASN A 1042 48.12 46.18 60.30
C ASN A 1042 49.56 45.73 60.00
N PHE A 1043 49.88 45.41 58.75
CA PHE A 1043 51.24 45.08 58.32
C PHE A 1043 51.89 46.29 57.64
N GLY A 1044 53.16 46.55 57.99
CA GLY A 1044 53.92 47.71 57.53
C GLY A 1044 54.74 47.43 56.27
N GLY A 1045 54.66 48.32 55.27
CA GLY A 1045 55.39 48.20 54.01
C GLY A 1045 55.01 49.27 52.99
N THR A 1046 54.92 48.90 51.71
CA THR A 1046 54.62 49.84 50.63
C THR A 1046 53.12 50.14 50.57
N ALA A 1047 52.74 51.40 50.81
CA ALA A 1047 51.34 51.84 50.78
C ALA A 1047 50.72 51.78 49.37
N GLY A 1048 49.41 51.52 49.31
CA GLY A 1048 48.63 51.46 48.06
C GLY A 1048 48.87 50.23 47.17
N PRO A 1049 48.88 48.99 47.70
CA PRO A 1049 49.07 47.79 46.87
C PRO A 1049 47.94 47.59 45.84
N ARG A 1050 48.29 46.92 44.73
CA ARG A 1050 47.46 46.65 43.54
C ARG A 1050 46.85 45.25 43.51
N ALA A 1051 47.43 44.31 44.25
CA ALA A 1051 46.92 42.96 44.47
C ALA A 1051 47.53 42.40 45.77
N ILE A 1052 46.83 41.45 46.39
CA ILE A 1052 47.28 40.69 47.58
C ILE A 1052 46.86 39.22 47.39
N VAL A 1053 47.78 38.27 47.58
CA VAL A 1053 47.49 36.82 47.61
C VAL A 1053 48.28 36.13 48.72
N THR A 1054 47.93 34.89 49.06
CA THR A 1054 48.76 34.01 49.90
C THR A 1054 49.40 32.89 49.08
N ASN A 1055 50.44 32.24 49.61
CA ASN A 1055 50.78 30.90 49.13
C ASN A 1055 49.65 29.89 49.48
N PRO A 1056 49.59 28.71 48.83
CA PRO A 1056 48.54 27.71 49.05
C PRO A 1056 48.45 27.17 50.48
N GLN A 1057 49.57 27.17 51.20
CA GLN A 1057 49.67 26.76 52.60
C GLN A 1057 49.14 27.84 53.56
N GLY A 1058 48.88 29.06 53.06
CA GLY A 1058 48.39 30.18 53.86
C GLY A 1058 49.40 30.70 54.89
N THR A 1059 50.69 30.42 54.74
CA THR A 1059 51.75 30.81 55.70
C THR A 1059 52.38 32.17 55.35
N ALA A 1060 52.30 32.58 54.09
CA ALA A 1060 52.86 33.82 53.58
C ALA A 1060 51.83 34.65 52.81
N ILE A 1061 51.99 35.97 52.82
CA ILE A 1061 51.24 36.94 52.03
C ILE A 1061 52.20 37.63 51.06
N PHE A 1062 51.77 37.81 49.81
CA PHE A 1062 52.46 38.59 48.79
C PHE A 1062 51.61 39.79 48.38
N THR A 1063 52.25 40.94 48.20
CA THR A 1063 51.61 42.17 47.70
C THR A 1063 52.37 42.70 46.49
N THR A 1064 51.71 43.50 45.64
CA THR A 1064 52.40 44.15 44.51
C THR A 1064 51.94 45.60 44.29
N GLY A 1065 52.71 46.32 43.48
CA GLY A 1065 52.58 47.74 43.16
C GLY A 1065 53.85 48.21 42.46
N TYR A 1066 54.48 49.29 42.93
CA TYR A 1066 55.86 49.62 42.54
C TYR A 1066 56.89 48.61 43.09
N ASN A 1067 56.56 47.99 44.23
CA ASN A 1067 57.33 46.92 44.84
C ASN A 1067 56.47 45.64 44.88
N THR A 1068 57.11 44.49 44.75
CA THR A 1068 56.55 43.20 45.16
C THR A 1068 57.13 42.85 46.53
N GLU A 1069 56.28 42.55 47.50
CA GLU A 1069 56.69 42.35 48.90
C GLU A 1069 56.15 41.04 49.46
N ARG A 1070 56.91 40.40 50.35
CA ARG A 1070 56.55 39.15 51.04
C ARG A 1070 56.47 39.34 52.55
N TYR A 1071 55.46 38.74 53.17
CA TYR A 1071 55.17 38.82 54.60
C TYR A 1071 54.88 37.44 55.19
N THR A 1072 55.33 37.17 56.41
CA THR A 1072 54.91 35.97 57.18
C THR A 1072 53.56 36.24 57.85
N LEU A 1073 52.54 35.40 57.61
CA LEU A 1073 51.17 35.66 58.10
C LEU A 1073 51.08 35.69 59.64
N SER A 1074 51.80 34.81 60.33
CA SER A 1074 51.70 34.65 61.78
C SER A 1074 52.37 35.77 62.60
N SER A 1075 53.39 36.44 62.04
CA SER A 1075 54.17 37.47 62.75
C SER A 1075 53.98 38.88 62.18
N GLY A 1076 53.46 39.03 60.96
CA GLY A 1076 53.39 40.31 60.26
C GLY A 1076 54.73 40.87 59.77
N VAL A 1077 55.81 40.12 59.91
CA VAL A 1077 57.14 40.54 59.46
C VAL A 1077 57.19 40.50 57.93
N ARG A 1078 57.49 41.65 57.31
CA ARG A 1078 57.87 41.74 55.90
C ARG A 1078 59.28 41.17 55.73
N THR A 1079 59.41 40.03 55.06
CA THR A 1079 60.69 39.31 54.88
C THR A 1079 61.45 39.76 53.64
N HIS A 1080 60.75 40.13 52.56
CA HIS A 1080 61.36 40.52 51.29
C HIS A 1080 60.65 41.72 50.64
N THR A 1081 61.42 42.51 49.88
CA THR A 1081 60.94 43.60 49.02
C THR A 1081 61.76 43.60 47.73
N VAL A 1082 61.09 43.53 46.58
CA VAL A 1082 61.69 43.64 45.24
C VAL A 1082 61.09 44.85 44.53
N VAL A 1083 61.91 45.64 43.85
CA VAL A 1083 61.45 46.82 43.08
C VAL A 1083 61.08 46.39 41.67
N ASN A 1084 59.83 46.60 41.26
CA ASN A 1084 59.31 46.15 39.95
C ASN A 1084 59.74 47.06 38.78
N GLY A 1085 60.24 48.27 39.07
CA GLY A 1085 60.63 49.29 38.07
C GLY A 1085 59.45 50.11 37.52
N ALA A 1086 58.25 49.52 37.46
CA ALA A 1086 56.99 50.22 37.21
C ALA A 1086 55.87 49.63 38.08
N VAL A 1087 54.65 50.18 37.99
CA VAL A 1087 53.48 49.63 38.67
C VAL A 1087 53.11 48.27 38.07
N ALA A 1088 53.24 47.22 38.88
CA ALA A 1088 52.61 45.94 38.62
C ALA A 1088 51.12 45.97 38.98
N GLN A 1089 50.29 45.30 38.19
CA GLN A 1089 48.83 45.36 38.29
C GLN A 1089 48.25 44.15 39.02
N GLU A 1090 48.73 42.96 38.70
CA GLU A 1090 48.28 41.70 39.28
C GLU A 1090 49.47 40.87 39.79
N LEU A 1091 49.18 39.99 40.74
CA LEU A 1091 50.06 38.91 41.15
C LEU A 1091 49.22 37.64 41.34
N ALA A 1092 49.73 36.49 40.92
CA ALA A 1092 49.10 35.19 41.12
C ALA A 1092 50.15 34.17 41.55
N HIS A 1093 49.74 33.22 42.40
CA HIS A 1093 50.60 32.18 42.94
C HIS A 1093 50.13 30.81 42.45
N THR A 1094 51.05 29.87 42.23
CA THR A 1094 50.71 28.48 41.88
C THR A 1094 49.97 27.78 43.01
N GLY A 1095 49.17 26.76 42.67
CA GLY A 1095 48.37 25.96 43.61
C GLY A 1095 49.20 24.99 44.47
N PHE A 1096 48.56 24.34 45.45
CA PHE A 1096 49.23 23.50 46.46
C PHE A 1096 50.00 22.33 45.83
N ASP A 1097 49.40 21.66 44.85
CA ASP A 1097 49.95 20.49 44.16
C ASP A 1097 50.71 20.85 42.86
N ALA A 1098 51.09 22.12 42.68
CA ALA A 1098 51.82 22.55 41.49
C ALA A 1098 53.26 21.99 41.49
N PRO A 1099 53.85 21.66 40.31
CA PRO A 1099 55.18 21.08 40.23
C PRO A 1099 56.31 22.04 40.66
N LEU A 1100 56.02 23.33 40.79
CA LEU A 1100 56.94 24.39 41.20
C LEU A 1100 56.16 25.44 42.02
N GLU A 1101 56.69 25.89 43.17
CA GLU A 1101 56.09 26.99 43.93
C GLU A 1101 56.53 28.32 43.30
N ARG A 1102 55.59 29.07 42.68
CA ARG A 1102 55.89 30.26 41.89
C ARG A 1102 54.90 31.38 42.14
N LEU A 1103 55.44 32.60 42.16
CA LEU A 1103 54.66 33.83 42.05
C LEU A 1103 54.91 34.47 40.68
N TYR A 1104 53.84 34.68 39.92
CA TYR A 1104 53.84 35.41 38.64
C TYR A 1104 53.29 36.83 38.90
N VAL A 1105 53.94 37.87 38.36
CA VAL A 1105 53.62 39.29 38.62
C VAL A 1105 53.57 40.09 37.32
N SER A 1106 52.44 40.74 37.02
CA SER A 1106 52.24 41.47 35.77
C SER A 1106 52.70 42.94 35.87
N VAL A 1107 53.92 43.20 35.42
CA VAL A 1107 54.53 44.54 35.43
C VAL A 1107 54.09 45.32 34.18
N SER A 1108 52.84 45.74 34.17
CA SER A 1108 52.16 46.19 32.94
C SER A 1108 52.83 47.39 32.28
N GLY A 1109 53.31 48.36 33.08
CA GLY A 1109 54.07 49.51 32.60
C GLY A 1109 55.45 49.20 31.97
N LEU A 1110 55.92 47.95 32.05
CA LEU A 1110 57.12 47.44 31.38
C LEU A 1110 56.84 46.30 30.40
N ASN A 1111 55.57 46.04 30.05
CA ASN A 1111 55.17 45.05 29.04
C ASN A 1111 55.75 43.63 29.28
N LYS A 1112 55.85 43.24 30.56
CA LYS A 1112 56.45 41.98 31.00
C LYS A 1112 55.69 41.31 32.14
N LEU A 1113 55.88 40.00 32.27
CA LEU A 1113 55.47 39.19 33.41
C LEU A 1113 56.73 38.70 34.14
N ASP A 1114 56.91 39.05 35.41
CA ASP A 1114 58.03 38.56 36.21
C ASP A 1114 57.66 37.27 36.96
N ILE A 1115 58.60 36.33 37.02
CA ILE A 1115 58.46 35.04 37.69
C ILE A 1115 59.44 34.96 38.86
N TYR A 1116 58.94 34.58 40.03
CA TYR A 1116 59.69 34.42 41.26
C TYR A 1116 59.52 33.01 41.85
N ASN A 1117 60.60 32.46 42.42
CA ASN A 1117 60.51 31.34 43.36
C ASN A 1117 60.01 31.86 44.72
N THR A 1118 59.13 31.09 45.36
CA THR A 1118 58.58 31.35 46.69
C THR A 1118 58.81 30.20 47.69
N GLU A 1119 59.42 29.11 47.24
CA GLU A 1119 59.83 27.95 48.06
C GLU A 1119 60.69 28.40 49.26
N ASN A 1120 60.61 27.68 50.39
CA ASN A 1120 61.51 27.84 51.54
C ASN A 1120 61.65 29.29 52.07
N ASP A 1121 60.50 29.97 52.21
CA ASP A 1121 60.38 31.36 52.72
C ASP A 1121 60.90 32.47 51.79
N SER A 1122 61.26 32.14 50.54
CA SER A 1122 61.92 33.07 49.60
C SER A 1122 60.97 34.01 48.81
N LEU A 1123 61.56 35.00 48.15
CA LEU A 1123 60.99 35.76 47.03
C LEU A 1123 62.11 36.02 46.00
N THR A 1124 62.56 34.99 45.30
CA THR A 1124 63.76 35.03 44.46
C THR A 1124 63.39 35.17 42.99
N PHE A 1125 63.87 36.23 42.31
CA PHE A 1125 63.62 36.43 40.88
C PHE A 1125 64.24 35.32 40.03
N ILE A 1126 63.46 34.78 39.08
CA ILE A 1126 63.92 33.78 38.11
C ILE A 1126 64.12 34.44 36.73
N LYS A 1127 63.06 34.98 36.14
CA LYS A 1127 63.09 35.64 34.82
C LYS A 1127 61.86 36.52 34.56
N SER A 1128 61.94 37.31 33.49
CA SER A 1128 60.82 38.06 32.90
C SER A 1128 60.39 37.41 31.58
N LEU A 1129 59.09 37.21 31.37
CA LEU A 1129 58.52 36.96 30.05
C LEU A 1129 58.18 38.31 29.41
N THR A 1130 58.84 38.64 28.31
CA THR A 1130 58.70 39.90 27.57
C THR A 1130 57.90 39.71 26.28
N GLY A 1131 57.56 40.81 25.59
CA GLY A 1131 56.72 40.75 24.38
C GLY A 1131 55.23 40.55 24.70
N LEU A 1132 54.79 41.12 25.83
CA LEU A 1132 53.39 41.29 26.22
C LEU A 1132 52.96 42.75 25.97
N SER A 1133 51.65 43.03 25.99
CA SER A 1133 51.07 44.35 25.72
C SER A 1133 50.09 44.73 26.82
N ASP A 1134 50.56 45.57 27.77
CA ASP A 1134 49.90 45.92 29.03
C ASP A 1134 49.32 44.68 29.76
N PRO A 1135 50.16 43.72 30.20
CA PRO A 1135 49.71 42.51 30.86
C PRO A 1135 48.94 42.78 32.16
N ARG A 1136 47.79 42.14 32.34
CA ARG A 1136 46.90 42.33 33.50
C ARG A 1136 46.71 41.06 34.32
N GLY A 1137 45.54 40.42 34.22
CA GLY A 1137 45.16 39.25 34.99
C GLY A 1137 46.02 38.03 34.67
N ILE A 1138 46.20 37.18 35.68
CA ILE A 1138 46.98 35.95 35.60
C ILE A 1138 46.12 34.83 36.20
N ALA A 1139 46.02 33.68 35.52
CA ALA A 1139 45.35 32.50 36.03
C ALA A 1139 46.19 31.24 35.77
N PHE A 1140 46.26 30.34 36.76
CA PHE A 1140 46.85 29.02 36.60
C PHE A 1140 45.76 27.99 36.28
N HIS A 1141 46.06 27.05 35.41
CA HIS A 1141 45.23 25.87 35.17
C HIS A 1141 45.33 24.95 36.41
N PRO A 1142 44.23 24.37 36.93
CA PRO A 1142 44.28 23.63 38.19
C PRO A 1142 45.06 22.30 38.14
N THR A 1143 45.07 21.62 36.98
CA THR A 1143 45.56 20.23 36.84
C THR A 1143 46.64 20.03 35.77
N ARG A 1144 46.82 20.97 34.84
CA ARG A 1144 47.87 20.95 33.80
C ARG A 1144 48.90 22.04 34.10
N PRO A 1145 50.19 21.86 33.72
CA PRO A 1145 51.24 22.84 33.96
C PRO A 1145 51.15 24.02 32.97
N LEU A 1146 50.02 24.72 32.97
CA LEU A 1146 49.70 25.85 32.10
C LEU A 1146 49.27 27.07 32.92
N ALA A 1147 49.69 28.25 32.48
CA ALA A 1147 49.22 29.53 33.00
C ALA A 1147 48.78 30.44 31.85
N TYR A 1148 47.91 31.39 32.18
CA TYR A 1148 47.32 32.33 31.25
C TYR A 1148 47.56 33.76 31.73
N VAL A 1149 47.95 34.66 30.82
CA VAL A 1149 48.07 36.11 31.09
C VAL A 1149 47.33 36.91 30.04
N SER A 1150 46.52 37.87 30.46
CA SER A 1150 45.76 38.74 29.56
C SER A 1150 46.61 39.94 29.12
N GLU A 1151 46.60 40.26 27.83
CA GLU A 1151 47.22 41.46 27.26
C GLU A 1151 46.13 42.49 26.95
N LEU A 1152 45.90 43.45 27.85
CA LEU A 1152 44.78 44.40 27.75
C LEU A 1152 44.88 45.26 26.49
N ALA A 1153 46.08 45.75 26.16
CA ALA A 1153 46.33 46.49 24.92
C ALA A 1153 46.56 45.55 23.71
N GLY A 1154 46.62 44.23 23.91
CA GLY A 1154 46.82 43.23 22.88
C GLY A 1154 45.56 42.51 22.39
N ASN A 1155 44.39 42.72 23.03
CA ASN A 1155 43.11 42.06 22.71
C ASN A 1155 43.20 40.52 22.65
N ARG A 1156 44.10 39.94 23.44
CA ARG A 1156 44.44 38.52 23.43
C ARG A 1156 44.84 38.02 24.83
N VAL A 1157 44.80 36.71 25.02
CA VAL A 1157 45.37 36.01 26.19
C VAL A 1157 46.53 35.15 25.71
N ARG A 1158 47.61 35.07 26.49
CA ARG A 1158 48.77 34.23 26.19
C ARG A 1158 48.80 33.00 27.07
N VAL A 1159 49.19 31.88 26.47
CA VAL A 1159 49.38 30.60 27.14
C VAL A 1159 50.86 30.45 27.47
N ILE A 1160 51.16 30.09 28.72
CA ILE A 1160 52.49 29.88 29.28
C ILE A 1160 52.59 28.40 29.69
N ASP A 1161 53.61 27.69 29.24
CA ASP A 1161 54.01 26.41 29.82
C ASP A 1161 54.77 26.67 31.14
N MET A 1162 54.39 25.99 32.22
CA MET A 1162 54.97 26.19 33.56
C MET A 1162 56.24 25.37 33.82
N ASN A 1163 56.55 24.36 33.01
CA ASN A 1163 57.74 23.52 33.15
C ASN A 1163 58.95 24.20 32.51
N SER A 1164 58.77 24.76 31.31
CA SER A 1164 59.78 25.61 30.66
C SER A 1164 59.69 27.06 31.12
N GLU A 1165 58.57 27.47 31.73
CA GLU A 1165 58.22 28.86 32.06
C GLU A 1165 58.34 29.75 30.79
N THR A 1166 57.65 29.40 29.69
CA THR A 1166 57.70 30.13 28.39
C THR A 1166 56.33 30.33 27.76
N LEU A 1167 56.18 31.43 27.00
CA LEU A 1167 55.00 31.71 26.19
C LEU A 1167 54.91 30.72 25.01
N ILE A 1168 53.93 29.82 25.03
CA ILE A 1168 53.74 28.76 24.01
C ILE A 1168 52.55 29.00 23.08
N GLY A 1169 51.62 29.90 23.42
CA GLY A 1169 50.40 30.09 22.65
C GLY A 1169 49.72 31.44 22.83
N THR A 1170 48.69 31.68 22.02
CA THR A 1170 47.89 32.91 21.99
C THR A 1170 46.45 32.56 21.67
N ILE A 1171 45.52 33.06 22.49
CA ILE A 1171 44.07 32.97 22.32
C ILE A 1171 43.57 34.38 21.96
N ASN A 1172 42.82 34.50 20.87
CA ASN A 1172 42.35 35.77 20.32
C ASN A 1172 40.81 35.88 20.44
N GLY A 1173 40.24 37.04 20.07
CA GLY A 1173 38.78 37.27 20.10
C GLY A 1173 38.28 37.98 21.37
N PHE A 1174 39.17 38.66 22.10
CA PHE A 1174 38.84 39.43 23.29
C PHE A 1174 38.87 40.94 23.02
N ASP A 1175 38.27 41.70 23.93
CA ASP A 1175 38.23 43.17 23.88
C ASP A 1175 38.66 43.74 25.25
N GLN A 1176 39.89 44.25 25.28
CA GLN A 1176 40.62 44.67 26.48
C GLN A 1176 40.53 43.60 27.59
N PRO A 1177 41.03 42.36 27.36
CA PRO A 1177 40.96 41.28 28.33
C PRO A 1177 41.71 41.66 29.61
N ASN A 1178 41.09 41.42 30.76
CA ASN A 1178 41.59 41.89 32.05
C ASN A 1178 41.63 40.75 33.07
N GLY A 1179 40.64 40.63 33.96
CA GLY A 1179 40.52 39.49 34.88
C GLY A 1179 40.43 38.14 34.16
N LEU A 1180 41.11 37.15 34.71
CA LEU A 1180 41.14 35.75 34.26
C LEU A 1180 40.82 34.83 35.44
N ALA A 1181 40.09 33.73 35.20
CA ALA A 1181 39.98 32.61 36.13
C ALA A 1181 39.72 31.29 35.38
N CYS A 1182 40.41 30.22 35.77
CA CYS A 1182 40.09 28.86 35.30
C CYS A 1182 39.00 28.24 36.19
N THR A 1183 38.12 27.42 35.61
CA THR A 1183 37.19 26.58 36.39
C THR A 1183 37.96 25.49 37.15
N PRO A 1184 37.49 25.03 38.33
CA PRO A 1184 38.23 24.05 39.15
C PRO A 1184 38.45 22.68 38.48
N ASP A 1185 37.61 22.31 37.52
CA ASP A 1185 37.77 21.10 36.69
C ASP A 1185 38.85 21.24 35.60
N GLY A 1186 39.32 22.47 35.34
CA GLY A 1186 40.29 22.78 34.31
C GLY A 1186 39.75 22.76 32.87
N GLN A 1187 38.43 22.68 32.66
CA GLN A 1187 37.84 22.65 31.31
C GLN A 1187 37.73 24.04 30.66
N TYR A 1188 37.58 25.10 31.47
CA TYR A 1188 37.26 26.43 30.95
C TYR A 1188 38.13 27.54 31.54
N LEU A 1189 38.58 28.47 30.69
CA LEU A 1189 39.09 29.78 31.09
C LEU A 1189 37.98 30.82 30.89
N LEU A 1190 37.69 31.61 31.93
CA LEU A 1190 36.80 32.75 31.86
C LEU A 1190 37.61 34.04 31.77
N VAL A 1191 37.30 34.87 30.77
CA VAL A 1191 38.06 36.08 30.39
C VAL A 1191 37.16 37.30 30.42
N CYS A 1192 37.44 38.26 31.29
CA CYS A 1192 36.70 39.52 31.35
C CYS A 1192 37.09 40.46 30.21
N ASN A 1193 36.18 40.72 29.26
CA ASN A 1193 36.37 41.71 28.19
C ASN A 1193 36.09 43.12 28.74
N SER A 1194 37.08 43.74 29.36
CA SER A 1194 36.89 45.03 30.04
C SER A 1194 36.61 46.20 29.08
N GLY A 1195 36.71 45.99 27.78
CA GLY A 1195 36.29 46.93 26.74
C GLY A 1195 34.77 47.06 26.62
N ASN A 1196 34.02 45.99 26.91
CA ASN A 1196 32.57 45.91 26.72
C ASN A 1196 31.82 45.37 27.96
N THR A 1197 30.80 44.54 27.75
CA THR A 1197 29.83 44.03 28.74
C THR A 1197 29.85 42.50 28.84
N THR A 1198 30.96 41.82 28.51
CA THR A 1198 31.00 40.35 28.43
C THR A 1198 32.15 39.68 29.20
N VAL A 1199 31.89 38.47 29.68
CA VAL A 1199 32.91 37.48 30.03
C VAL A 1199 32.91 36.41 28.93
N ALA A 1200 34.01 36.24 28.21
CA ALA A 1200 34.18 35.13 27.28
C ALA A 1200 34.51 33.85 28.05
N VAL A 1201 33.94 32.73 27.64
CA VAL A 1201 34.28 31.38 28.13
C VAL A 1201 35.05 30.67 27.03
N VAL A 1202 36.22 30.12 27.36
CA VAL A 1202 37.14 29.47 26.43
C VAL A 1202 37.33 28.01 26.85
N SER A 1203 37.32 27.07 25.90
CA SER A 1203 37.76 25.67 26.13
C SER A 1203 39.28 25.64 26.24
N ILE A 1204 39.89 24.85 27.14
CA ILE A 1204 41.36 24.86 27.39
C ILE A 1204 42.01 23.49 27.57
#